data_AF-A0AAD8DCM3-F1
#
_entry.id   AF-A0AAD8DCM3-F1
#
_cell.length_a   1.000
_cell.length_b   1.000
_cell.length_c   1.000
_cell.angle_alpha   90.00
_cell.angle_beta   90.00
_cell.angle_gamma   90.00
#
_symmetry.space_group_name_H-M   'P 1'
#
loop_
_entity.id
_entity.type
_entity.pdbx_description
1 polymer ?
#
loop_
_entity_poly.entity_id
_entity_poly.type
_entity_poly.pdbx_seq_one_letter_code
_entity_poly.pdbx_strand_id
1 'polypeptide(L)'
;MSASAVASCATSILCCSQGSLDYRQLYKRVCKYHTITEQLFCQILRNGSRFAIVEGTEGNIPGCELSDDTTILAKTSVRLCKQYPKEDCADCNGLHLCRYFVCGNCRFDKERNKCRNSHDLHSAHNSNILRANQLQGLQEAELSQLLLQNDPSLLPEVCAHYNKGNGEYGSCTFKTKCTKLHICQHFLQGNCKFGQQCKRSHKFDANAQKMLEGRGLSAELISNLPSIYNNVYTINCSTSSSAGKEVRTREASVSSISDVDSDEICLFYVRKHCSFKEKCIRVHFHLPYKWEVYNGLTWKDLPNMEEIEKAYCDPENTTSNGSPPVNFLTMTLGSAKVRRLSTASSVTKPPHFILTTEWVWYWKDQRGVWIEYGKQDDGQNVSSVNTEVLENVFLADEDGVVPFSSGGQQYTLSFKDMYQKNLKYKTKREVRRRPKFVSSKAVDSKMKRDSSETQSSNAVSVPSHWDQGALPEFRYKLIELSKSSGEFQHVEGLFKRTMAAATVHKIQRIQNPSLWKVFQWQKEQMKKKNGGESVDEKFLFHGTEQSLLDAICEQNFDWRICGVHGSLYGKGSYFARDASYSHNYSKTRTGTQILFVARVLVGEFTRGKSNYVRPPPKDGNNTSFYNSCVDSKSNPSIFVIFEKHQIYPEYLIEYH
;
A
#
# COMPACT_ATOMS: atom_id res chain seq x y z
N MET A 1 40.43 19.49 11.13
CA MET A 1 39.18 19.57 11.92
C MET A 1 38.33 18.35 11.63
N SER A 2 37.66 17.74 12.61
CA SER A 2 36.85 16.54 12.33
C SER A 2 35.50 16.92 11.73
N ALA A 3 35.15 16.31 10.60
CA ALA A 3 33.83 16.47 9.97
C ALA A 3 32.67 16.18 10.96
N SER A 4 32.91 15.25 11.90
CA SER A 4 31.98 14.91 12.96
C SER A 4 31.66 16.07 13.89
N ALA A 5 32.65 16.89 14.28
CA ALA A 5 32.43 18.02 15.19
C ALA A 5 31.59 19.12 14.54
N VAL A 6 31.88 19.44 13.28
CA VAL A 6 31.11 20.40 12.49
C VAL A 6 29.66 19.93 12.31
N ALA A 7 29.45 18.66 11.99
CA ALA A 7 28.10 18.11 11.88
C ALA A 7 27.36 18.10 13.23
N SER A 8 28.03 17.85 14.36
CA SER A 8 27.39 17.96 15.68
C SER A 8 27.01 19.41 16.03
N CYS A 9 27.87 20.38 15.71
CA CYS A 9 27.54 21.80 15.83
C CYS A 9 26.32 22.17 14.95
N ALA A 10 26.29 21.72 13.70
CA ALA A 10 25.16 21.94 12.80
C ALA A 10 23.86 21.29 13.32
N THR A 11 23.91 20.07 13.85
CA THR A 11 22.74 19.42 14.48
C THR A 11 22.21 20.25 15.63
N SER A 12 23.06 20.71 16.55
CA SER A 12 22.66 21.57 17.68
C SER A 12 22.02 22.89 17.20
N ILE A 13 22.64 23.59 16.24
CA ILE A 13 22.11 24.84 15.68
C ILE A 13 20.73 24.64 15.05
N LEU A 14 20.53 23.55 14.30
CA LEU A 14 19.23 23.20 13.72
C LEU A 14 18.20 22.95 14.81
N CYS A 15 18.52 22.14 15.81
CA CYS A 15 17.60 21.85 16.92
C CYS A 15 17.23 23.09 17.72
N CYS A 16 18.17 24.01 17.95
CA CYS A 16 17.91 25.34 18.52
C CYS A 16 17.02 26.23 17.64
N SER A 17 16.90 25.91 16.35
CA SER A 17 16.13 26.66 15.36
C SER A 17 14.88 25.90 14.90
N GLN A 18 14.18 25.24 15.83
CA GLN A 18 12.98 24.42 15.55
C GLN A 18 13.24 23.24 14.60
N GLY A 19 14.48 22.78 14.51
CA GLY A 19 14.89 21.57 13.82
C GLY A 19 15.10 21.70 12.30
N SER A 20 14.96 22.90 11.74
CA SER A 20 15.27 23.20 10.34
C SER A 20 15.76 24.64 10.15
N LEU A 21 16.56 24.88 9.11
CA LEU A 21 17.07 26.22 8.78
C LEU A 21 17.49 26.27 7.30
N ASP A 22 17.50 27.44 6.67
CA ASP A 22 18.12 27.58 5.35
C ASP A 22 19.65 27.42 5.43
N TYR A 23 20.23 26.95 4.33
CA TYR A 23 21.63 26.61 4.20
C TYR A 23 22.52 27.81 4.53
N ARG A 24 22.19 29.00 4.01
CA ARG A 24 23.01 30.20 4.20
C ARG A 24 23.07 30.62 5.66
N GLN A 25 21.94 30.63 6.37
CA GLN A 25 21.90 30.92 7.79
C GLN A 25 22.65 29.86 8.59
N LEU A 26 22.56 28.58 8.19
CA LEU A 26 23.19 27.48 8.93
C LEU A 26 24.71 27.59 8.81
N TYR A 27 25.21 27.77 7.59
CA TYR A 27 26.62 27.98 7.32
C TYR A 27 27.16 29.19 8.09
N LYS A 28 26.49 30.36 8.03
CA LYS A 28 26.89 31.54 8.80
C LYS A 28 27.00 31.29 10.30
N ARG A 29 26.08 30.49 10.88
CA ARG A 29 26.11 30.17 12.31
C ARG A 29 27.20 29.16 12.67
N VAL A 30 27.43 28.15 11.83
CA VAL A 30 28.52 27.18 12.01
C VAL A 30 29.88 27.87 11.92
N CYS A 31 30.05 28.83 11.00
CA CYS A 31 31.28 29.59 10.82
C CYS A 31 31.68 30.46 12.02
N LYS A 32 30.74 30.74 12.96
CA LYS A 32 31.07 31.41 14.23
C LYS A 32 31.89 30.53 15.17
N TYR A 33 31.80 29.21 15.03
CA TYR A 33 32.44 28.23 15.90
C TYR A 33 33.54 27.44 15.19
N HIS A 34 33.50 27.38 13.86
CA HIS A 34 34.37 26.53 13.05
C HIS A 34 34.81 27.24 11.77
N THR A 35 36.12 27.24 11.50
CA THR A 35 36.64 27.70 10.21
C THR A 35 36.46 26.59 9.16
N ILE A 36 35.49 26.75 8.26
CA ILE A 36 35.19 25.77 7.21
C ILE A 36 34.80 26.47 5.91
N THR A 37 35.15 25.88 4.77
CA THR A 37 34.72 26.36 3.45
C THR A 37 33.31 25.87 3.11
N GLU A 38 32.58 26.61 2.28
CA GLU A 38 31.24 26.20 1.83
C GLU A 38 31.26 24.81 1.19
N GLN A 39 32.23 24.55 0.31
CA GLN A 39 32.36 23.25 -0.35
C GLN A 39 32.48 22.08 0.65
N LEU A 40 33.32 22.22 1.68
CA LEU A 40 33.50 21.18 2.69
C LEU A 40 32.25 21.06 3.58
N PHE A 41 31.58 22.17 3.89
CA PHE A 41 30.34 22.14 4.64
C PHE A 41 29.21 21.46 3.86
N CYS A 42 29.05 21.76 2.56
CA CYS A 42 28.11 21.08 1.66
C CYS A 42 28.35 19.56 1.62
N GLN A 43 29.61 19.11 1.58
CA GLN A 43 29.97 17.69 1.66
C GLN A 43 29.60 17.05 3.00
N ILE A 44 29.84 17.73 4.12
CA ILE A 44 29.48 17.24 5.47
C ILE A 44 27.97 17.03 5.60
N LEU A 45 27.16 17.96 5.08
CA LEU A 45 25.71 17.86 5.12
C LEU A 45 25.18 16.68 4.28
N ARG A 46 25.79 16.40 3.12
CA ARG A 46 25.36 15.33 2.20
C ARG A 46 25.84 13.94 2.59
N ASN A 47 27.04 13.83 3.15
CA ASN A 47 27.63 12.54 3.53
C ASN A 47 27.11 12.03 4.89
N GLY A 48 26.34 12.83 5.62
CA GLY A 48 25.81 12.50 6.94
C GLY A 48 24.37 11.98 6.89
N SER A 49 24.09 10.89 7.61
CA SER A 49 22.71 10.42 7.86
C SER A 49 21.87 11.32 8.79
N ARG A 50 22.51 12.38 9.33
CA ARG A 50 21.95 13.32 10.32
C ARG A 50 21.17 14.49 9.72
N PHE A 51 21.19 14.65 8.40
CA PHE A 51 20.53 15.78 7.75
C PHE A 51 19.60 15.30 6.62
N ALA A 52 18.45 15.95 6.51
CA ALA A 52 17.64 15.92 5.31
C ALA A 52 17.80 17.27 4.59
N ILE A 53 17.96 17.22 3.27
CA ILE A 53 18.21 18.40 2.44
C ILE A 53 17.04 18.54 1.46
N VAL A 54 16.38 19.70 1.50
CA VAL A 54 15.37 20.10 0.53
C VAL A 54 15.95 21.21 -0.30
N GLU A 55 16.26 20.90 -1.56
CA GLU A 55 16.81 21.89 -2.49
C GLU A 55 15.82 23.02 -2.71
N GLY A 56 16.36 24.23 -2.65
CA GLY A 56 15.61 25.44 -2.93
C GLY A 56 15.46 25.68 -4.43
N THR A 57 14.89 26.83 -4.76
CA THR A 57 14.55 27.25 -6.13
C THR A 57 15.47 28.33 -6.67
N GLU A 58 16.35 28.90 -5.83
CA GLU A 58 17.33 29.90 -6.26
C GLU A 58 18.51 29.25 -6.99
N GLY A 59 19.24 30.04 -7.79
CA GLY A 59 20.39 29.57 -8.54
C GLY A 59 21.51 29.01 -7.62
N ASN A 60 22.19 27.97 -8.08
CA ASN A 60 23.29 27.35 -7.34
C ASN A 60 24.43 28.36 -7.09
N ILE A 61 25.04 28.30 -5.91
CA ILE A 61 26.18 29.15 -5.54
C ILE A 61 27.41 28.70 -6.36
N PRO A 62 28.23 29.62 -6.92
CA PRO A 62 29.46 29.26 -7.60
C PRO A 62 30.39 28.42 -6.69
N GLY A 63 30.51 27.12 -6.97
CA GLY A 63 31.35 26.19 -6.19
C GLY A 63 30.65 25.40 -5.07
N CYS A 64 29.36 25.63 -4.79
CA CYS A 64 28.54 24.71 -3.98
C CYS A 64 27.27 24.30 -4.73
N GLU A 65 26.98 22.99 -4.69
CA GLU A 65 25.80 22.38 -5.34
C GLU A 65 24.48 22.62 -4.56
N LEU A 66 24.47 23.52 -3.58
CA LEU A 66 23.28 23.91 -2.83
C LEU A 66 22.99 25.40 -3.09
N SER A 67 21.70 25.72 -3.21
CA SER A 67 21.23 27.11 -3.26
C SER A 67 21.16 27.72 -1.86
N ASP A 68 21.18 29.04 -1.76
CA ASP A 68 21.06 29.76 -0.49
C ASP A 68 19.76 29.44 0.26
N ASP A 69 18.67 29.25 -0.49
CA ASP A 69 17.33 28.91 0.02
C ASP A 69 17.11 27.41 0.27
N THR A 70 18.13 26.57 0.09
CA THR A 70 18.06 25.15 0.43
C THR A 70 17.78 24.97 1.91
N THR A 71 16.73 24.22 2.27
CA THR A 71 16.38 23.95 3.67
C THR A 71 17.07 22.69 4.18
N ILE A 72 17.76 22.80 5.31
CA ILE A 72 18.44 21.71 5.99
C ILE A 72 17.65 21.34 7.25
N LEU A 73 17.34 20.06 7.43
CA LEU A 73 16.58 19.54 8.58
C LEU A 73 17.41 18.54 9.38
N ALA A 74 17.29 18.58 10.72
CA ALA A 74 17.95 17.61 11.60
C ALA A 74 17.20 16.27 11.62
N LYS A 75 17.92 15.16 11.44
CA LYS A 75 17.38 13.81 11.31
C LYS A 75 18.10 12.84 12.22
N THR A 76 17.38 11.85 12.75
CA THR A 76 17.95 10.75 13.52
C THR A 76 17.11 9.47 13.39
N SER A 77 17.73 8.31 13.56
CA SER A 77 17.07 7.01 13.72
C SER A 77 16.71 6.69 15.19
N VAL A 78 17.20 7.49 16.16
CA VAL A 78 16.95 7.28 17.59
C VAL A 78 15.48 7.52 17.94
N ARG A 79 14.89 6.62 18.74
CA ARG A 79 13.48 6.64 19.17
C ARG A 79 13.37 6.38 20.67
N LEU A 80 12.23 6.68 21.27
CA LEU A 80 11.93 6.23 22.64
C LEU A 80 11.67 4.73 22.67
N CYS A 81 12.11 4.07 23.74
CA CYS A 81 11.79 2.67 23.96
C CYS A 81 10.29 2.51 24.32
N LYS A 82 9.58 1.66 23.58
CA LYS A 82 8.14 1.40 23.80
C LYS A 82 7.88 0.45 24.98
N GLN A 83 8.89 -0.33 25.37
CA GLN A 83 8.82 -1.33 26.43
C GLN A 83 9.26 -0.77 27.80
N TYR A 84 10.00 0.34 27.83
CA TYR A 84 10.41 1.00 29.06
C TYR A 84 9.23 1.75 29.71
N PRO A 85 9.01 1.63 31.05
CA PRO A 85 9.79 0.91 32.06
C PRO A 85 9.14 -0.44 32.44
N LYS A 86 8.31 -1.01 31.56
CA LYS A 86 7.47 -2.19 31.86
C LYS A 86 8.25 -3.50 31.78
N GLU A 87 9.27 -3.56 30.93
CA GLU A 87 10.13 -4.72 30.73
C GLU A 87 11.60 -4.33 30.97
N ASP A 88 12.39 -5.29 31.42
CA ASP A 88 13.84 -5.12 31.57
C ASP A 88 14.50 -5.20 30.18
N CYS A 89 14.82 -4.05 29.57
CA CYS A 89 15.53 -3.99 28.28
C CYS A 89 16.92 -3.36 28.44
N ALA A 90 17.86 -4.11 29.01
CA ALA A 90 19.24 -3.66 29.19
C ALA A 90 19.96 -3.35 27.86
N ASP A 91 19.60 -4.01 26.75
CA ASP A 91 20.30 -3.92 25.45
C ASP A 91 19.42 -3.41 24.29
N CYS A 92 18.37 -2.62 24.57
CA CYS A 92 17.50 -2.10 23.52
C CYS A 92 18.05 -0.81 22.87
N ASN A 93 17.78 -0.63 21.56
CA ASN A 93 18.25 0.53 20.77
C ASN A 93 17.41 1.82 20.97
N GLY A 94 16.55 1.87 22.00
CA GLY A 94 15.65 2.99 22.27
C GLY A 94 16.02 3.74 23.56
N LEU A 95 15.82 5.06 23.57
CA LEU A 95 16.08 5.88 24.76
C LEU A 95 15.09 5.54 25.87
N HIS A 96 15.61 5.37 27.08
CA HIS A 96 14.87 5.23 28.32
C HIS A 96 14.60 6.61 28.89
N LEU A 97 13.58 7.27 28.34
CA LEU A 97 13.17 8.59 28.79
C LEU A 97 11.66 8.66 28.97
N CYS A 98 11.25 9.50 29.92
CA CYS A 98 9.86 9.84 30.10
C CYS A 98 9.35 10.58 28.85
N ARG A 99 8.31 10.04 28.22
CA ARG A 99 7.63 10.73 27.12
C ARG A 99 7.23 12.16 27.47
N TYR A 100 6.65 12.36 28.65
CA TYR A 100 6.13 13.67 29.06
C TYR A 100 7.25 14.68 29.33
N PHE A 101 8.45 14.20 29.69
CA PHE A 101 9.65 15.00 29.84
C PHE A 101 10.14 15.48 28.47
N VAL A 102 10.25 14.58 27.49
CA VAL A 102 10.59 14.92 26.10
C VAL A 102 9.57 15.88 25.48
N CYS A 103 8.30 15.77 25.86
CA CYS A 103 7.25 16.71 25.42
C CYS A 103 7.15 17.99 26.28
N GLY A 104 8.05 18.20 27.25
CA GLY A 104 8.15 19.43 28.04
C GLY A 104 7.06 19.67 29.09
N ASN A 105 6.24 18.66 29.43
CA ASN A 105 5.14 18.80 30.38
C ASN A 105 4.98 17.56 31.29
N CYS A 106 6.08 17.07 31.86
CA CYS A 106 6.02 16.04 32.89
C CYS A 106 5.59 16.64 34.23
N ARG A 107 4.47 16.15 34.77
CA ARG A 107 3.92 16.64 36.06
C ARG A 107 4.87 16.41 37.23
N PHE A 108 5.67 15.35 37.17
CA PHE A 108 6.64 14.96 38.20
C PHE A 108 7.97 15.72 38.13
N ASP A 109 8.14 16.60 37.15
CA ASP A 109 9.34 17.43 37.03
C ASP A 109 9.26 18.68 37.94
N LYS A 110 8.02 19.10 38.24
CA LYS A 110 7.71 20.30 39.05
C LYS A 110 7.32 19.96 40.49
N GLU A 111 6.85 18.74 40.73
CA GLU A 111 6.45 18.23 42.05
C GLU A 111 7.58 17.36 42.60
N ARG A 112 7.88 17.42 43.92
CA ARG A 112 9.00 16.72 44.59
C ARG A 112 8.99 15.17 44.50
N ASN A 113 8.14 14.58 43.68
CA ASN A 113 7.97 13.14 43.48
C ASN A 113 8.78 12.66 42.28
N LYS A 114 9.57 11.59 42.45
CA LYS A 114 10.38 11.00 41.37
C LYS A 114 9.47 10.39 40.30
N CYS A 115 9.64 10.81 39.04
CA CYS A 115 8.96 10.18 37.91
C CYS A 115 9.33 8.70 37.81
N ARG A 116 8.36 7.82 37.51
CA ARG A 116 8.62 6.38 37.27
C ARG A 116 9.48 6.14 36.02
N ASN A 117 9.44 7.06 35.06
CA ASN A 117 10.26 7.03 33.87
C ASN A 117 11.48 7.92 34.06
N SER A 118 12.65 7.50 33.60
CA SER A 118 13.88 8.28 33.67
C SER A 118 13.76 9.63 32.96
N HIS A 119 14.26 10.69 33.59
CA HIS A 119 14.53 12.00 32.96
C HIS A 119 16.04 12.16 32.67
N ASP A 120 16.84 11.13 32.98
CA ASP A 120 18.29 11.19 32.89
C ASP A 120 18.79 10.83 31.48
N LEU A 121 19.12 11.87 30.71
CA LEU A 121 19.77 11.76 29.40
C LEU A 121 21.16 11.12 29.47
N HIS A 122 21.83 11.21 30.62
CA HIS A 122 23.20 10.78 30.81
C HIS A 122 23.33 9.42 31.49
N SER A 123 22.21 8.74 31.76
CA SER A 123 22.22 7.34 32.22
C SER A 123 23.12 6.49 31.32
N ALA A 124 23.77 5.46 31.87
CA ALA A 124 24.72 4.63 31.12
C ALA A 124 24.12 4.12 29.80
N HIS A 125 22.85 3.68 29.83
CA HIS A 125 22.08 3.25 28.67
C HIS A 125 21.90 4.37 27.62
N ASN A 126 21.32 5.50 28.02
CA ASN A 126 21.04 6.61 27.10
C ASN A 126 22.34 7.21 26.53
N SER A 127 23.37 7.35 27.36
CA SER A 127 24.71 7.80 26.95
C SER A 127 25.31 6.91 25.87
N ASN A 128 25.14 5.59 25.94
CA ASN A 128 25.63 4.67 24.92
C ASN A 128 24.89 4.86 23.58
N ILE A 129 23.56 4.98 23.61
CA ILE A 129 22.73 5.21 22.41
C ILE A 129 23.07 6.56 21.78
N LEU A 130 23.14 7.63 22.58
CA LEU A 130 23.47 8.97 22.09
C LEU A 130 24.87 9.00 21.48
N ARG A 131 25.86 8.35 22.10
CA ARG A 131 27.22 8.26 21.58
C ARG A 131 27.30 7.46 20.29
N ALA A 132 26.63 6.32 20.21
CA ALA A 132 26.58 5.48 19.00
C ALA A 132 25.98 6.25 17.80
N ASN A 133 25.09 7.21 18.07
CA ASN A 133 24.44 8.04 17.06
C ASN A 133 25.05 9.45 16.93
N GLN A 134 26.17 9.74 17.61
CA GLN A 134 26.88 11.03 17.57
C GLN A 134 26.05 12.24 18.09
N LEU A 135 25.17 12.00 19.05
CA LEU A 135 24.25 12.98 19.66
C LEU A 135 24.60 13.35 21.12
N GLN A 136 25.73 12.89 21.65
CA GLN A 136 26.12 13.08 23.05
C GLN A 136 26.32 14.54 23.49
N GLY A 137 26.41 15.48 22.55
CA GLY A 137 26.59 16.90 22.82
C GLY A 137 25.29 17.72 22.81
N LEU A 138 24.14 17.09 22.55
CA LEU A 138 22.85 17.79 22.52
C LEU A 138 22.31 18.02 23.93
N GLN A 139 21.83 19.24 24.16
CA GLN A 139 21.07 19.60 25.36
C GLN A 139 19.66 19.01 25.31
N GLU A 140 18.98 19.01 26.45
CA GLU A 140 17.65 18.42 26.60
C GLU A 140 16.61 18.99 25.64
N ALA A 141 16.53 20.32 25.52
CA ALA A 141 15.62 20.99 24.59
C ALA A 141 15.94 20.65 23.12
N GLU A 142 17.22 20.55 22.78
CA GLU A 142 17.68 20.22 21.43
C GLU A 142 17.35 18.77 21.05
N LEU A 143 17.59 17.83 21.97
CA LEU A 143 17.24 16.44 21.79
C LEU A 143 15.71 16.26 21.73
N SER A 144 14.96 17.01 22.54
CA SER A 144 13.50 16.98 22.52
C SER A 144 12.94 17.44 21.17
N GLN A 145 13.43 18.56 20.63
CA GLN A 145 13.10 19.00 19.27
C GLN A 145 13.45 17.92 18.22
N LEU A 146 14.65 17.33 18.32
CA LEU A 146 15.12 16.30 17.40
C LEU A 146 14.22 15.06 17.42
N LEU A 147 13.83 14.60 18.62
CA LEU A 147 12.96 13.44 18.79
C LEU A 147 11.54 13.73 18.32
N LEU A 148 10.97 14.90 18.63
CA LEU A 148 9.60 15.27 18.22
C LEU A 148 9.39 15.22 16.70
N GLN A 149 10.41 15.58 15.92
CA GLN A 149 10.33 15.54 14.45
C GLN A 149 10.79 14.23 13.79
N ASN A 150 11.30 13.26 14.57
CA ASN A 150 11.78 11.97 14.04
C ASN A 150 11.04 10.76 14.62
N ASP A 151 10.50 10.82 15.84
CA ASP A 151 9.76 9.73 16.49
C ASP A 151 8.24 9.88 16.28
N PRO A 152 7.63 9.02 15.44
CA PRO A 152 6.21 9.13 15.10
C PRO A 152 5.29 8.85 16.29
N SER A 153 5.80 8.28 17.39
CA SER A 153 4.98 8.05 18.57
C SER A 153 4.73 9.32 19.39
N LEU A 154 5.57 10.35 19.27
CA LEU A 154 5.54 11.54 20.14
C LEU A 154 4.44 12.53 19.80
N LEU A 155 4.06 12.64 18.52
CA LEU A 155 3.01 13.53 18.06
C LEU A 155 1.67 12.80 17.87
N PRO A 156 0.53 13.45 18.13
CA PRO A 156 -0.77 12.87 17.79
C PRO A 156 -0.97 12.79 16.28
N GLU A 157 -1.76 11.82 15.83
CA GLU A 157 -2.14 11.74 14.42
C GLU A 157 -3.13 12.85 14.04
N VAL A 158 -2.98 13.39 12.83
CA VAL A 158 -3.97 14.29 12.22
C VAL A 158 -5.14 13.47 11.70
N CYS A 159 -6.36 13.92 11.97
CA CYS A 159 -7.56 13.21 11.55
C CYS A 159 -7.76 13.33 10.03
N ALA A 160 -7.56 12.24 9.31
CA ALA A 160 -7.78 12.18 7.87
C ALA A 160 -9.26 12.42 7.49
N HIS A 161 -10.21 11.97 8.34
CA HIS A 161 -11.64 12.19 8.10
C HIS A 161 -12.05 13.64 8.29
N TYR A 162 -11.42 14.37 9.23
CA TYR A 162 -11.63 15.82 9.37
C TYR A 162 -11.19 16.55 8.11
N ASN A 163 -10.08 16.12 7.50
CA ASN A 163 -9.54 16.71 6.27
C ASN A 163 -10.29 16.30 5.00
N LYS A 164 -11.37 15.52 5.10
CA LYS A 164 -12.21 15.07 3.97
C LYS A 164 -13.67 15.47 4.19
N GLY A 165 -14.45 15.54 3.12
CA GLY A 165 -15.89 15.85 3.17
C GLY A 165 -16.23 17.31 3.41
N ASN A 166 -17.52 17.60 3.61
CA ASN A 166 -18.07 18.94 3.82
C ASN A 166 -18.53 19.12 5.28
N GLY A 167 -18.60 20.37 5.75
CA GLY A 167 -19.03 20.72 7.12
C GLY A 167 -17.88 20.95 8.12
N GLU A 168 -18.24 21.46 9.30
CA GLU A 168 -17.32 21.90 10.38
C GLU A 168 -16.29 20.83 10.76
N TYR A 169 -16.72 19.57 10.88
CA TYR A 169 -15.86 18.42 11.22
C TYR A 169 -15.48 17.55 10.02
N GLY A 170 -15.80 18.00 8.80
CA GLY A 170 -15.63 17.19 7.59
C GLY A 170 -16.41 15.89 7.67
N SER A 171 -15.78 14.78 7.28
CA SER A 171 -16.32 13.42 7.37
C SER A 171 -16.06 12.75 8.72
N CYS A 172 -15.49 13.46 9.71
CA CYS A 172 -15.24 12.88 11.03
C CYS A 172 -16.53 12.76 11.84
N THR A 173 -17.01 11.54 12.03
CA THR A 173 -18.22 11.24 12.81
C THR A 173 -18.04 11.39 14.32
N PHE A 174 -16.78 11.38 14.80
CA PHE A 174 -16.45 11.55 16.22
C PHE A 174 -16.49 13.01 16.68
N LYS A 175 -16.45 13.99 15.76
CA LYS A 175 -16.53 15.44 16.06
C LYS A 175 -15.59 15.85 17.22
N THR A 176 -16.09 16.50 18.25
CA THR A 176 -15.32 16.92 19.45
C THR A 176 -14.80 15.76 20.31
N LYS A 177 -15.30 14.53 20.10
CA LYS A 177 -14.83 13.30 20.78
C LYS A 177 -13.72 12.58 20.00
N CYS A 178 -13.27 13.11 18.86
CA CYS A 178 -12.18 12.51 18.11
C CYS A 178 -10.87 12.60 18.90
N THR A 179 -10.15 11.48 18.98
CA THR A 179 -8.83 11.41 19.65
C THR A 179 -7.68 11.84 18.74
N LYS A 180 -7.95 12.08 17.45
CA LYS A 180 -7.02 12.57 16.44
C LYS A 180 -7.18 14.08 16.26
N LEU A 181 -6.11 14.76 15.89
CA LEU A 181 -6.04 16.20 15.79
C LEU A 181 -6.85 16.73 14.59
N HIS A 182 -7.82 17.60 14.86
CA HIS A 182 -8.66 18.26 13.86
C HIS A 182 -8.03 19.57 13.38
N ILE A 183 -7.05 19.45 12.50
CA ILE A 183 -6.37 20.59 11.88
C ILE A 183 -6.14 20.28 10.39
N CYS A 184 -6.02 21.34 9.58
CA CYS A 184 -5.73 21.22 8.17
C CYS A 184 -4.39 20.49 7.95
N GLN A 185 -4.43 19.33 7.31
CA GLN A 185 -3.24 18.54 7.03
C GLN A 185 -2.29 19.28 6.08
N HIS A 186 -2.84 19.97 5.08
CA HIS A 186 -2.04 20.77 4.14
C HIS A 186 -1.38 21.99 4.80
N PHE A 187 -1.99 22.55 5.84
CA PHE A 187 -1.38 23.63 6.62
C PHE A 187 -0.16 23.13 7.38
N LEU A 188 -0.29 22.00 8.08
CA LEU A 188 0.83 21.37 8.77
C LEU A 188 1.94 20.90 7.81
N GLN A 189 1.58 20.57 6.56
CA GLN A 189 2.54 20.25 5.50
C GLN A 189 3.13 21.49 4.80
N GLY A 190 2.74 22.70 5.20
CA GLY A 190 3.23 23.95 4.59
C GLY A 190 2.78 24.16 3.13
N ASN A 191 1.74 23.46 2.66
CA ASN A 191 1.30 23.47 1.27
C ASN A 191 -0.22 23.75 1.08
N CYS A 192 -0.88 24.33 2.09
CA CYS A 192 -2.30 24.70 1.98
C CYS A 192 -2.51 25.85 0.98
N LYS A 193 -3.10 25.53 -0.17
CA LYS A 193 -3.40 26.48 -1.25
C LYS A 193 -4.51 27.49 -0.91
N PHE A 194 -5.30 27.23 0.13
CA PHE A 194 -6.46 28.05 0.49
C PHE A 194 -6.16 29.13 1.53
N GLY A 195 -4.98 29.12 2.16
CA GLY A 195 -4.59 30.12 3.15
C GLY A 195 -5.65 30.32 4.24
N GLN A 196 -6.00 31.59 4.52
CA GLN A 196 -7.04 31.94 5.50
C GLN A 196 -8.47 31.55 5.07
N GLN A 197 -8.68 31.25 3.78
CA GLN A 197 -9.97 30.80 3.25
C GLN A 197 -10.14 29.28 3.31
N CYS A 198 -9.19 28.57 3.93
CA CYS A 198 -9.29 27.13 4.08
C CYS A 198 -10.52 26.77 4.93
N LYS A 199 -11.32 25.80 4.45
CA LYS A 199 -12.45 25.25 5.21
C LYS A 199 -12.01 24.43 6.43
N ARG A 200 -10.71 24.16 6.57
CA ARG A 200 -10.09 23.41 7.67
C ARG A 200 -9.30 24.36 8.56
N SER A 201 -9.33 24.13 9.87
CA SER A 201 -8.68 25.01 10.84
C SER A 201 -7.16 25.05 10.63
N HIS A 202 -6.59 26.25 10.67
CA HIS A 202 -5.15 26.51 10.74
C HIS A 202 -4.71 26.94 12.16
N LYS A 203 -5.62 26.85 13.13
CA LYS A 203 -5.36 27.20 14.53
C LYS A 203 -5.75 26.03 15.44
N PHE A 204 -4.98 25.85 16.50
CA PHE A 204 -5.37 24.95 17.58
C PHE A 204 -6.48 25.64 18.39
N ASP A 205 -7.70 25.13 18.28
CA ASP A 205 -8.80 25.60 19.14
C ASP A 205 -8.59 25.13 20.60
N ALA A 206 -9.44 25.60 21.52
CA ALA A 206 -9.33 25.25 22.94
C ALA A 206 -9.41 23.73 23.20
N ASN A 207 -10.16 22.98 22.37
CA ASN A 207 -10.26 21.53 22.49
C ASN A 207 -8.97 20.84 22.04
N ALA A 208 -8.39 21.29 20.92
CA ALA A 208 -7.11 20.83 20.42
C ALA A 208 -5.99 21.15 21.42
N GLN A 209 -5.98 22.35 22.00
CA GLN A 209 -5.01 22.72 23.02
C GLN A 209 -5.10 21.82 24.25
N LYS A 210 -6.31 21.62 24.80
CA LYS A 210 -6.54 20.70 25.93
C LYS A 210 -6.12 19.26 25.60
N MET A 211 -6.37 18.78 24.37
CA MET A 211 -5.94 17.46 23.93
C MET A 211 -4.40 17.35 23.88
N LEU A 212 -3.73 18.36 23.33
CA LEU A 212 -2.27 18.37 23.18
C LEU A 212 -1.57 18.46 24.55
N GLU A 213 -2.06 19.33 25.44
CA GLU A 213 -1.59 19.43 26.82
C GLU A 213 -1.85 18.13 27.59
N GLY A 214 -3.03 17.52 27.40
CA GLY A 214 -3.38 16.20 27.96
C GLY A 214 -2.48 15.06 27.47
N ARG A 215 -1.88 15.20 26.28
CA ARG A 215 -0.87 14.28 25.73
C ARG A 215 0.56 14.64 26.14
N GLY A 216 0.75 15.68 26.97
CA GLY A 216 2.02 16.04 27.56
C GLY A 216 2.81 17.10 26.82
N LEU A 217 2.24 17.78 25.82
CA LEU A 217 2.94 18.85 25.10
C LEU A 217 2.86 20.16 25.88
N SER A 218 3.98 20.88 26.00
CA SER A 218 4.04 22.22 26.60
C SER A 218 3.40 23.28 25.67
N ALA A 219 2.98 24.41 26.22
CA ALA A 219 2.40 25.50 25.44
C ALA A 219 3.37 26.04 24.37
N GLU A 220 4.66 26.14 24.70
CA GLU A 220 5.73 26.54 23.77
C GLU A 220 5.89 25.54 22.61
N LEU A 221 5.83 24.24 22.88
CA LEU A 221 5.87 23.23 21.83
C LEU A 221 4.61 23.25 20.97
N ILE A 222 3.43 23.49 21.57
CA ILE A 222 2.17 23.61 20.84
C ILE A 222 2.23 24.76 19.84
N SER A 223 2.80 25.91 20.19
CA SER A 223 3.01 27.01 19.23
C SER A 223 3.94 26.64 18.08
N ASN A 224 4.91 25.75 18.32
CA ASN A 224 5.89 25.32 17.32
C ASN A 224 5.43 24.09 16.51
N LEU A 225 4.34 23.43 16.89
CA LEU A 225 3.85 22.21 16.23
C LEU A 225 3.70 22.31 14.70
N PRO A 226 3.21 23.42 14.10
CA PRO A 226 3.14 23.51 12.65
C PRO A 226 4.49 23.30 11.97
N SER A 227 5.55 23.89 12.53
CA SER A 227 6.93 23.71 12.06
C SER A 227 7.42 22.27 12.27
N ILE A 228 7.13 21.68 13.44
CA ILE A 228 7.51 20.30 13.76
C ILE A 228 6.82 19.30 12.80
N TYR A 229 5.51 19.41 12.57
CA TYR A 229 4.80 18.54 11.63
C TYR A 229 5.29 18.73 10.19
N ASN A 230 5.65 19.96 9.80
CA ASN A 230 6.24 20.22 8.50
C ASN A 230 7.58 19.51 8.34
N ASN A 231 8.44 19.58 9.36
CA ASN A 231 9.71 18.87 9.41
C ASN A 231 9.49 17.35 9.33
N VAL A 232 8.54 16.79 10.10
CA VAL A 232 8.20 15.35 10.05
C VAL A 232 7.80 14.93 8.64
N TYR A 233 6.89 15.68 8.01
CA TYR A 233 6.45 15.39 6.64
C TYR A 233 7.62 15.42 5.65
N THR A 234 8.45 16.46 5.74
CA THR A 234 9.60 16.68 4.88
C THR A 234 10.70 15.62 5.05
N ILE A 235 10.99 15.22 6.30
CA ILE A 235 11.93 14.14 6.60
C ILE A 235 11.43 12.81 6.01
N ASN A 236 10.13 12.52 6.11
CA ASN A 236 9.54 11.31 5.54
C ASN A 236 9.56 11.32 4.00
N CYS A 237 9.35 12.48 3.36
CA CYS A 237 9.47 12.62 1.91
C CYS A 237 10.93 12.56 1.41
N SER A 238 11.91 12.96 2.22
CA SER A 238 13.34 12.88 1.87
C SER A 238 13.92 11.48 2.03
N THR A 239 13.41 10.68 2.98
CA THR A 239 13.78 9.24 3.10
C THR A 239 13.35 8.40 1.90
N SER A 240 12.26 8.76 1.23
CA SER A 240 11.79 8.08 0.02
C SER A 240 12.53 8.52 -1.26
N SER A 241 13.38 9.56 -1.19
CA SER A 241 14.08 10.15 -2.35
C SER A 241 15.60 9.99 -2.32
N SER A 242 16.15 9.15 -1.44
CA SER A 242 17.59 8.84 -1.36
C SER A 242 18.09 7.75 -2.33
N ALA A 243 17.24 7.29 -3.25
CA ALA A 243 17.63 6.44 -4.38
C ALA A 243 17.51 7.26 -5.68
N GLY A 244 18.63 7.82 -6.15
CA GLY A 244 18.80 8.40 -7.49
C GLY A 244 18.04 9.70 -7.77
N LYS A 245 18.73 10.84 -7.70
CA LYS A 245 18.22 12.13 -8.18
C LYS A 245 18.15 12.16 -9.71
N GLU A 246 16.94 12.30 -10.24
CA GLU A 246 16.67 13.21 -11.36
C GLU A 246 15.34 13.92 -11.11
N VAL A 247 15.42 15.25 -11.18
CA VAL A 247 14.43 16.28 -10.84
C VAL A 247 12.99 15.86 -11.15
N ARG A 248 12.20 15.66 -10.09
CA ARG A 248 10.74 15.60 -10.10
C ARG A 248 10.22 16.80 -9.32
N THR A 249 9.57 17.70 -10.03
CA THR A 249 8.60 18.62 -9.48
C THR A 249 7.44 17.84 -8.81
N ARG A 250 6.84 18.52 -7.84
CA ARG A 250 5.99 17.98 -6.79
C ARG A 250 4.58 17.62 -7.28
N GLU A 251 4.17 16.37 -7.10
CA GLU A 251 2.83 16.03 -6.62
C GLU A 251 2.90 14.92 -5.55
N ALA A 252 2.00 15.04 -4.59
CA ALA A 252 2.06 14.45 -3.25
C ALA A 252 1.96 12.92 -3.24
N SER A 253 2.89 12.25 -2.54
CA SER A 253 2.76 10.85 -2.14
C SER A 253 2.41 10.72 -0.66
N VAL A 254 1.22 10.16 -0.47
CA VAL A 254 0.74 9.44 0.71
C VAL A 254 1.57 8.15 0.79
N SER A 255 2.20 7.86 1.93
CA SER A 255 2.73 6.51 2.20
C SER A 255 1.62 5.65 2.83
N SER A 256 1.41 4.39 2.52
CA SER A 256 1.99 3.51 1.50
C SER A 256 0.98 2.37 1.32
N ILE A 257 0.08 2.54 0.36
CA ILE A 257 -0.60 1.45 -0.35
C ILE A 257 0.35 1.10 -1.48
N SER A 258 0.53 -0.18 -1.79
CA SER A 258 1.23 -0.59 -3.01
C SER A 258 0.77 0.27 -4.20
N ASP A 259 1.68 1.08 -4.75
CA ASP A 259 1.49 2.05 -5.85
C ASP A 259 0.94 1.44 -7.16
N VAL A 260 0.56 0.16 -7.15
CA VAL A 260 0.11 -0.60 -8.31
C VAL A 260 -1.39 -0.40 -8.62
N ASP A 261 -2.22 -0.01 -7.63
CA ASP A 261 -3.69 0.01 -7.79
C ASP A 261 -4.31 1.40 -8.08
N SER A 262 -3.55 2.52 -8.02
CA SER A 262 -4.06 3.85 -8.45
C SER A 262 -3.82 4.14 -9.93
N ASP A 263 -2.81 3.49 -10.52
CA ASP A 263 -2.38 3.67 -11.90
C ASP A 263 -3.00 2.61 -12.85
N GLU A 264 -3.83 1.71 -12.33
CA GLU A 264 -4.60 0.75 -13.12
C GLU A 264 -5.89 1.38 -13.67
N ILE A 265 -6.19 1.12 -14.94
CA ILE A 265 -7.44 1.54 -15.59
C ILE A 265 -8.59 0.67 -15.08
N CYS A 266 -9.66 1.31 -14.64
CA CYS A 266 -10.84 0.65 -14.10
C CYS A 266 -11.57 -0.15 -15.19
N LEU A 267 -11.40 -1.47 -15.20
CA LEU A 267 -12.11 -2.39 -16.11
C LEU A 267 -13.64 -2.17 -16.10
N PHE A 268 -14.23 -1.90 -14.93
CA PHE A 268 -15.67 -1.63 -14.82
C PHE A 268 -16.07 -0.32 -15.50
N TYR A 269 -15.19 0.70 -15.50
CA TYR A 269 -15.46 1.95 -16.18
C TYR A 269 -15.36 1.79 -17.70
N VAL A 270 -14.33 1.09 -18.20
CA VAL A 270 -14.21 0.77 -19.64
C VAL A 270 -15.47 0.05 -20.13
N ARG A 271 -16.05 -0.82 -19.28
CA ARG A 271 -17.30 -1.52 -19.53
C ARG A 271 -18.57 -0.67 -19.37
N LYS A 272 -18.48 0.59 -18.94
CA LYS A 272 -19.60 1.52 -18.62
C LYS A 272 -20.42 1.16 -17.37
N HIS A 273 -19.87 0.36 -16.47
CA HIS A 273 -20.57 -0.16 -15.28
C HIS A 273 -19.93 0.24 -13.94
N CYS A 274 -18.96 1.16 -13.92
CA CYS A 274 -18.36 1.59 -12.65
C CYS A 274 -19.35 2.37 -11.78
N SER A 275 -19.71 1.80 -10.63
CA SER A 275 -20.65 2.39 -9.65
C SER A 275 -20.03 3.51 -8.80
N PHE A 276 -18.70 3.59 -8.74
CA PHE A 276 -17.98 4.54 -7.89
C PHE A 276 -17.83 5.94 -8.48
N LYS A 277 -18.01 6.12 -9.79
CA LYS A 277 -17.86 7.41 -10.48
C LYS A 277 -16.57 8.12 -10.02
N GLU A 278 -16.65 9.39 -9.61
CA GLU A 278 -15.53 10.21 -9.11
C GLU A 278 -14.88 9.73 -7.80
N LYS A 279 -15.42 8.69 -7.15
CA LYS A 279 -14.85 8.07 -5.95
C LYS A 279 -14.05 6.79 -6.28
N CYS A 280 -13.96 6.40 -7.55
CA CYS A 280 -13.17 5.22 -7.94
C CYS A 280 -11.68 5.51 -7.75
N ILE A 281 -10.97 4.56 -7.13
CA ILE A 281 -9.53 4.67 -6.90
C ILE A 281 -8.69 4.39 -8.16
N ARG A 282 -9.31 3.76 -9.17
CA ARG A 282 -8.70 3.39 -10.45
C ARG A 282 -8.98 4.45 -11.52
N VAL A 283 -8.12 4.52 -12.54
CA VAL A 283 -8.24 5.51 -13.61
C VAL A 283 -9.44 5.20 -14.50
N HIS A 284 -10.30 6.20 -14.69
CA HIS A 284 -11.43 6.13 -15.61
C HIS A 284 -11.00 6.56 -17.00
N PHE A 285 -10.79 5.58 -17.88
CA PHE A 285 -10.44 5.82 -19.28
C PHE A 285 -11.18 4.85 -20.20
N HIS A 286 -11.44 5.25 -21.44
CA HIS A 286 -12.32 4.52 -22.37
C HIS A 286 -11.59 3.41 -23.15
N LEU A 287 -10.25 3.37 -23.10
CA LEU A 287 -9.42 2.32 -23.70
C LEU A 287 -8.70 1.51 -22.60
N PRO A 288 -8.28 0.26 -22.88
CA PRO A 288 -7.56 -0.56 -21.91
C PRO A 288 -6.11 -0.12 -21.64
N TYR A 289 -5.67 0.94 -22.32
CA TYR A 289 -4.38 1.59 -22.15
C TYR A 289 -4.56 3.10 -22.18
N LYS A 290 -3.64 3.82 -21.51
CA LYS A 290 -3.59 5.28 -21.53
C LYS A 290 -2.14 5.74 -21.50
N TRP A 291 -1.78 6.64 -22.39
CA TRP A 291 -0.43 7.22 -22.47
C TRP A 291 -0.44 8.66 -21.96
N GLU A 292 0.48 8.96 -21.06
CA GLU A 292 0.59 10.27 -20.43
C GLU A 292 2.04 10.75 -20.40
N VAL A 293 2.24 12.06 -20.57
CA VAL A 293 3.52 12.74 -20.42
C VAL A 293 3.50 13.63 -19.19
N TYR A 294 4.58 13.60 -18.44
CA TYR A 294 4.78 14.43 -17.27
C TYR A 294 5.31 15.80 -17.69
N ASN A 295 4.51 16.84 -17.47
CA ASN A 295 4.89 18.20 -17.85
C ASN A 295 5.69 18.95 -16.76
N GLY A 296 6.13 18.24 -15.72
CA GLY A 296 6.74 18.87 -14.56
C GLY A 296 5.73 19.35 -13.50
N LEU A 297 4.45 19.04 -13.59
CA LEU A 297 3.48 19.29 -12.51
C LEU A 297 2.51 18.12 -12.42
N THR A 298 1.85 17.80 -13.53
CA THR A 298 0.85 16.74 -13.63
C THR A 298 1.14 15.83 -14.83
N TRP A 299 0.52 14.66 -14.81
CA TRP A 299 0.43 13.81 -15.99
C TRP A 299 -0.63 14.38 -16.95
N LYS A 300 -0.27 14.50 -18.23
CA LYS A 300 -1.18 14.93 -19.30
C LYS A 300 -1.26 13.87 -20.39
N ASP A 301 -2.46 13.66 -20.91
CA ASP A 301 -2.70 12.70 -21.99
C ASP A 301 -1.87 13.05 -23.24
N LEU A 302 -1.19 12.06 -23.80
CA LEU A 302 -0.49 12.20 -25.07
C LEU A 302 -1.48 12.12 -26.23
N PRO A 303 -1.37 13.02 -27.24
CA PRO A 303 -2.15 12.89 -28.47
C PRO A 303 -1.73 11.61 -29.23
N ASN A 304 -2.61 11.10 -30.10
CA ASN A 304 -2.34 9.92 -30.94
C ASN A 304 -1.92 8.66 -30.14
N MET A 305 -2.55 8.44 -28.99
CA MET A 305 -2.19 7.35 -28.09
C MET A 305 -2.43 5.95 -28.66
N GLU A 306 -3.35 5.80 -29.62
CA GLU A 306 -3.60 4.53 -30.27
C GLU A 306 -2.43 4.17 -31.19
N GLU A 307 -1.86 5.14 -31.90
CA GLU A 307 -0.65 4.98 -32.71
C GLU A 307 0.58 4.70 -31.83
N ILE A 308 0.71 5.39 -30.69
CA ILE A 308 1.78 5.14 -29.72
C ILE A 308 1.67 3.73 -29.15
N GLU A 309 0.47 3.31 -28.73
CA GLU A 309 0.22 1.95 -28.23
C GLU A 309 0.57 0.91 -29.30
N LYS A 310 0.09 1.09 -30.53
CA LYS A 310 0.37 0.18 -31.64
C LYS A 310 1.87 0.02 -31.89
N ALA A 311 2.62 1.13 -31.86
CA ALA A 311 4.07 1.11 -31.99
C ALA A 311 4.74 0.42 -30.78
N TYR A 312 4.26 0.68 -29.57
CA TYR A 312 4.80 0.07 -28.34
C TYR A 312 4.59 -1.45 -28.32
N CYS A 313 3.42 -1.94 -28.72
CA CYS A 313 3.09 -3.37 -28.76
C CYS A 313 4.05 -4.21 -29.60
N ASP A 314 4.69 -3.62 -30.61
CA ASP A 314 5.69 -4.29 -31.43
C ASP A 314 7.04 -4.36 -30.70
N PRO A 315 7.57 -5.57 -30.44
CA PRO A 315 8.85 -5.70 -29.76
C PRO A 315 10.03 -5.21 -30.59
N GLU A 316 9.93 -4.99 -31.91
CA GLU A 316 11.03 -4.39 -32.69
C GLU A 316 11.19 -2.88 -32.39
N ASN A 317 10.07 -2.19 -32.16
CA ASN A 317 10.08 -0.75 -31.97
C ASN A 317 10.70 -0.35 -30.64
N THR A 318 11.59 0.64 -30.72
CA THR A 318 12.18 1.32 -29.55
C THR A 318 11.66 2.74 -29.38
N THR A 319 10.97 3.28 -30.39
CA THR A 319 10.38 4.61 -30.38
C THR A 319 9.02 4.63 -31.08
N SER A 320 8.17 5.63 -30.77
CA SER A 320 6.95 5.90 -31.54
C SER A 320 7.22 6.68 -32.83
N ASN A 321 6.24 6.73 -33.73
CA ASN A 321 6.34 7.43 -35.03
C ASN A 321 6.05 8.94 -34.96
N GLY A 322 5.85 9.50 -33.75
CA GLY A 322 5.53 10.92 -33.56
C GLY A 322 6.74 11.85 -33.66
N SER A 323 6.50 13.16 -33.76
CA SER A 323 7.53 14.19 -33.67
C SER A 323 7.17 15.20 -32.56
N PRO A 324 7.89 15.23 -31.42
CA PRO A 324 8.97 14.31 -31.03
C PRO A 324 8.48 12.88 -30.71
N PRO A 325 9.30 11.84 -30.92
CA PRO A 325 8.90 10.46 -30.65
C PRO A 325 8.98 10.14 -29.16
N VAL A 326 8.12 9.23 -28.71
CA VAL A 326 8.23 8.59 -27.39
C VAL A 326 9.29 7.50 -27.48
N ASN A 327 10.32 7.55 -26.64
CA ASN A 327 11.29 6.47 -26.48
C ASN A 327 10.75 5.44 -25.48
N PHE A 328 10.55 4.20 -25.95
CA PHE A 328 9.97 3.10 -25.19
C PHE A 328 10.95 2.41 -24.24
N LEU A 329 12.26 2.62 -24.42
CA LEU A 329 13.28 2.06 -23.55
C LEU A 329 13.47 2.92 -22.30
N THR A 330 13.55 4.23 -22.49
CA THR A 330 13.72 5.21 -21.40
C THR A 330 12.38 5.70 -20.85
N MET A 331 11.27 5.41 -21.54
CA MET A 331 9.94 5.95 -21.25
C MET A 331 9.96 7.48 -21.17
N THR A 332 10.48 8.13 -22.22
CA THR A 332 10.59 9.59 -22.32
C THR A 332 10.12 10.14 -23.67
N LEU A 333 9.73 11.42 -23.70
CA LEU A 333 9.48 12.19 -24.92
C LEU A 333 10.32 13.47 -24.83
N GLY A 334 11.41 13.53 -25.59
CA GLY A 334 12.49 14.49 -25.33
C GLY A 334 13.08 14.25 -23.93
N SER A 335 13.04 15.28 -23.08
CA SER A 335 13.44 15.22 -21.66
C SER A 335 12.29 14.90 -20.70
N ALA A 336 11.03 14.88 -21.18
CA ALA A 336 9.87 14.65 -20.33
C ALA A 336 9.62 13.16 -20.08
N LYS A 337 9.24 12.78 -18.85
CA LYS A 337 8.88 11.40 -18.50
C LYS A 337 7.53 11.02 -19.12
N VAL A 338 7.40 9.79 -19.61
CA VAL A 338 6.17 9.23 -20.18
C VAL A 338 5.76 7.99 -19.37
N ARG A 339 4.47 7.76 -19.19
CA ARG A 339 3.95 6.52 -18.60
C ARG A 339 2.81 5.93 -19.43
N ARG A 340 2.67 4.60 -19.31
CA ARG A 340 1.56 3.82 -19.88
C ARG A 340 0.77 3.20 -18.73
N LEU A 341 -0.50 3.55 -18.62
CA LEU A 341 -1.45 2.91 -17.72
C LEU A 341 -2.14 1.75 -18.44
N SER A 342 -2.54 0.74 -17.68
CA SER A 342 -3.12 -0.50 -18.21
C SER A 342 -4.34 -0.92 -17.41
N THR A 343 -5.27 -1.64 -18.01
CA THR A 343 -6.20 -2.49 -17.25
C THR A 343 -5.45 -3.66 -16.62
N ALA A 344 -6.09 -4.34 -15.65
CA ALA A 344 -5.51 -5.50 -14.98
C ALA A 344 -4.95 -6.53 -15.97
N SER A 345 -3.82 -7.16 -15.60
CA SER A 345 -3.20 -8.21 -16.41
C SER A 345 -4.15 -9.40 -16.58
N SER A 346 -4.25 -9.91 -17.81
CA SER A 346 -5.14 -11.02 -18.18
C SER A 346 -4.94 -12.29 -17.35
N VAL A 347 -3.73 -12.55 -16.83
CA VAL A 347 -3.46 -13.72 -15.97
C VAL A 347 -4.05 -13.59 -14.56
N THR A 348 -4.37 -12.36 -14.14
CA THR A 348 -4.91 -12.07 -12.79
C THR A 348 -6.43 -12.10 -12.72
N LYS A 349 -7.11 -12.19 -13.87
CA LYS A 349 -8.56 -12.16 -14.00
C LYS A 349 -9.06 -13.37 -14.79
N PRO A 350 -10.28 -13.84 -14.54
CA PRO A 350 -10.87 -14.89 -15.38
C PRO A 350 -11.00 -14.46 -16.85
N PRO A 351 -11.01 -15.41 -17.82
CA PRO A 351 -11.11 -15.11 -19.25
C PRO A 351 -12.34 -14.30 -19.69
N HIS A 352 -13.42 -14.31 -18.91
CA HIS A 352 -14.63 -13.53 -19.17
C HIS A 352 -14.50 -12.05 -18.77
N PHE A 353 -13.40 -11.65 -18.11
CA PHE A 353 -13.05 -10.24 -17.97
C PHE A 353 -12.43 -9.77 -19.27
N ILE A 354 -13.29 -9.33 -20.19
CA ILE A 354 -12.83 -8.75 -21.44
C ILE A 354 -12.09 -7.43 -21.19
N LEU A 355 -11.18 -7.09 -22.10
CA LEU A 355 -10.34 -5.88 -22.08
C LEU A 355 -9.30 -5.82 -20.94
N THR A 356 -8.98 -6.95 -20.30
CA THR A 356 -7.73 -7.08 -19.54
C THR A 356 -6.52 -6.94 -20.46
N THR A 357 -5.41 -6.43 -19.93
CA THR A 357 -4.18 -6.30 -20.72
C THR A 357 -3.50 -7.66 -20.84
N GLU A 358 -3.34 -8.14 -22.06
CA GLU A 358 -2.61 -9.37 -22.35
C GLU A 358 -1.14 -9.02 -22.61
N TRP A 359 -0.27 -9.39 -21.67
CA TRP A 359 1.17 -9.15 -21.76
C TRP A 359 1.87 -10.33 -22.40
N VAL A 360 2.78 -10.05 -23.32
CA VAL A 360 3.55 -11.03 -24.09
C VAL A 360 5.03 -10.81 -23.84
N TRP A 361 5.75 -11.91 -23.64
CA TRP A 361 7.18 -11.90 -23.40
C TRP A 361 7.91 -12.40 -24.65
N TYR A 362 8.97 -11.68 -25.02
CA TYR A 362 9.79 -11.97 -26.19
C TYR A 362 11.26 -12.05 -25.82
N TRP A 363 12.02 -12.90 -26.51
CA TRP A 363 13.48 -12.89 -26.47
C TRP A 363 14.05 -12.66 -27.86
N LYS A 364 15.18 -11.99 -27.94
CA LYS A 364 15.84 -11.71 -29.22
C LYS A 364 16.78 -12.84 -29.59
N ASP A 365 16.60 -13.42 -30.77
CA ASP A 365 17.45 -14.48 -31.27
C ASP A 365 18.80 -13.96 -31.81
N GLN A 366 19.63 -14.88 -32.32
CA GLN A 366 20.94 -14.53 -32.88
C GLN A 366 20.85 -13.77 -34.20
N ARG A 367 19.72 -13.87 -34.91
CA ARG A 367 19.44 -13.15 -36.15
C ARG A 367 18.83 -11.78 -35.88
N GLY A 368 18.58 -11.44 -34.62
CA GLY A 368 17.97 -10.19 -34.20
C GLY A 368 16.44 -10.20 -34.23
N VAL A 369 15.80 -11.36 -34.39
CA VAL A 369 14.34 -11.51 -34.45
C VAL A 369 13.77 -11.73 -33.04
N TRP A 370 12.69 -11.04 -32.69
CA TRP A 370 11.96 -11.30 -31.45
C TRP A 370 11.06 -12.53 -31.54
N ILE A 371 11.28 -13.47 -30.63
CA ILE A 371 10.52 -14.73 -30.55
C ILE A 371 9.71 -14.72 -29.26
N GLU A 372 8.41 -15.02 -29.38
CA GLU A 372 7.49 -15.13 -28.24
C GLU A 372 7.82 -16.37 -27.38
N TYR A 373 7.90 -16.19 -26.06
CA TYR A 373 8.11 -17.31 -25.15
C TYR A 373 6.92 -18.29 -25.18
N GLY A 374 7.19 -19.55 -25.51
CA GLY A 374 6.19 -20.61 -25.55
C GLY A 374 5.58 -20.88 -26.93
N LYS A 375 5.88 -20.05 -27.95
CA LYS A 375 5.70 -20.42 -29.35
C LYS A 375 7.04 -20.91 -29.92
N GLN A 376 7.05 -22.07 -30.57
CA GLN A 376 8.19 -22.48 -31.39
C GLN A 376 7.75 -22.86 -32.79
N ASP A 377 8.66 -22.58 -33.72
CA ASP A 377 8.72 -23.12 -35.08
C ASP A 377 8.84 -24.65 -35.03
N ASP A 378 7.95 -25.29 -35.78
CA ASP A 378 7.87 -26.64 -36.36
C ASP A 378 8.87 -27.77 -35.98
N GLY A 379 9.42 -27.83 -34.76
CA GLY A 379 10.33 -28.93 -34.41
C GLY A 379 11.03 -28.82 -33.06
N GLN A 380 10.37 -29.38 -32.04
CA GLN A 380 11.03 -30.23 -31.04
C GLN A 380 11.85 -29.61 -29.89
N ASN A 381 11.50 -28.45 -29.31
CA ASN A 381 12.14 -27.99 -28.06
C ASN A 381 11.24 -27.16 -27.11
N VAL A 382 10.24 -27.79 -26.48
CA VAL A 382 9.33 -27.14 -25.52
C VAL A 382 10.10 -26.42 -24.39
N SER A 383 9.99 -25.09 -24.35
CA SER A 383 10.47 -24.28 -23.24
C SER A 383 9.65 -24.60 -21.98
N SER A 384 10.32 -24.74 -20.83
CA SER A 384 9.63 -24.96 -19.54
C SER A 384 8.85 -23.74 -19.05
N VAL A 385 8.94 -22.61 -19.76
CA VAL A 385 8.21 -21.37 -19.48
C VAL A 385 7.56 -20.83 -20.76
N ASN A 386 6.37 -20.26 -20.61
CA ASN A 386 5.64 -19.54 -21.65
C ASN A 386 5.27 -18.13 -21.15
N THR A 387 4.70 -17.31 -22.03
CA THR A 387 4.23 -15.95 -21.71
C THR A 387 3.37 -15.88 -20.44
N GLU A 388 2.38 -16.76 -20.27
CA GLU A 388 1.48 -16.72 -19.11
C GLU A 388 2.21 -17.04 -17.79
N VAL A 389 3.12 -18.01 -17.81
CA VAL A 389 3.94 -18.37 -16.65
C VAL A 389 4.86 -17.21 -16.30
N LEU A 390 5.55 -16.62 -17.27
CA LEU A 390 6.45 -15.49 -17.03
C LEU A 390 5.72 -14.27 -16.49
N GLU A 391 4.54 -13.98 -17.01
CA GLU A 391 3.71 -12.88 -16.52
C GLU A 391 3.25 -13.09 -15.08
N ASN A 392 2.81 -14.31 -14.71
CA ASN A 392 2.44 -14.63 -13.33
C ASN A 392 3.62 -14.48 -12.36
N VAL A 393 4.82 -14.89 -12.78
CA VAL A 393 6.02 -14.80 -11.93
C VAL A 393 6.52 -13.35 -11.82
N PHE A 394 6.46 -12.58 -12.91
CA PHE A 394 6.78 -11.15 -12.91
C PHE A 394 5.87 -10.36 -11.98
N LEU A 395 4.56 -10.60 -12.01
CA LEU A 395 3.61 -9.95 -11.10
C LEU A 395 3.83 -10.32 -9.62
N ALA A 396 4.47 -11.46 -9.34
CA ALA A 396 4.81 -11.87 -7.99
C ALA A 396 6.14 -11.26 -7.51
N ASP A 397 7.10 -11.03 -8.42
CA ASP A 397 8.42 -10.46 -8.15
C ASP A 397 8.97 -9.78 -9.41
N GLU A 398 8.79 -8.46 -9.53
CA GLU A 398 9.17 -7.68 -10.71
C GLU A 398 10.69 -7.58 -10.91
N ASP A 399 11.48 -7.76 -9.84
CA ASP A 399 12.95 -7.76 -9.86
C ASP A 399 13.53 -9.18 -9.88
N GLY A 400 12.66 -10.19 -9.97
CA GLY A 400 13.01 -11.60 -9.82
C GLY A 400 13.90 -12.16 -10.94
N VAL A 401 14.55 -13.28 -10.63
CA VAL A 401 15.32 -14.07 -11.60
C VAL A 401 14.70 -15.46 -11.72
N VAL A 402 14.29 -15.83 -12.93
CA VAL A 402 13.57 -17.08 -13.21
C VAL A 402 14.50 -18.07 -13.91
N PRO A 403 14.84 -19.21 -13.28
CA PRO A 403 15.53 -20.30 -13.96
C PRO A 403 14.55 -21.07 -14.85
N PHE A 404 14.97 -21.43 -16.06
CA PHE A 404 14.16 -22.24 -16.98
C PHE A 404 15.05 -23.09 -17.90
N SER A 405 14.44 -24.09 -18.54
CA SER A 405 15.12 -24.94 -19.52
C SER A 405 14.44 -24.84 -20.87
N SER A 406 15.22 -24.79 -21.94
CA SER A 406 14.72 -24.82 -23.32
C SER A 406 15.81 -25.37 -24.22
N GLY A 407 15.47 -26.23 -25.18
CA GLY A 407 16.47 -26.77 -26.10
C GLY A 407 17.53 -27.67 -25.45
N GLY A 408 17.20 -28.35 -24.35
CA GLY A 408 18.17 -29.10 -23.54
C GLY A 408 19.21 -28.23 -22.82
N GLN A 409 19.05 -26.91 -22.82
CA GLN A 409 19.95 -25.95 -22.18
C GLN A 409 19.25 -25.24 -21.01
N GLN A 410 20.04 -24.85 -20.01
CA GLN A 410 19.54 -24.10 -18.86
C GLN A 410 19.82 -22.61 -18.98
N TYR A 411 18.81 -21.83 -18.62
CA TYR A 411 18.80 -20.38 -18.70
C TYR A 411 18.34 -19.75 -17.39
N THR A 412 18.70 -18.50 -17.19
CA THR A 412 18.09 -17.61 -16.20
C THR A 412 17.58 -16.36 -16.89
N LEU A 413 16.33 -15.98 -16.64
CA LEU A 413 15.74 -14.73 -17.06
C LEU A 413 15.79 -13.72 -15.92
N SER A 414 16.41 -12.56 -16.13
CA SER A 414 16.37 -11.43 -15.19
C SER A 414 15.27 -10.46 -15.63
N PHE A 415 14.24 -10.26 -14.81
CA PHE A 415 13.19 -9.29 -15.11
C PHE A 415 13.69 -7.85 -14.96
N LYS A 416 14.50 -7.59 -13.92
CA LYS A 416 15.11 -6.28 -13.69
C LYS A 416 15.98 -5.82 -14.86
N ASP A 417 16.83 -6.71 -15.36
CA ASP A 417 17.79 -6.36 -16.40
C ASP A 417 17.28 -6.63 -17.82
N MET A 418 16.12 -7.27 -17.96
CA MET A 418 15.50 -7.63 -19.23
C MET A 418 16.43 -8.41 -20.18
N TYR A 419 17.13 -9.42 -19.64
CA TYR A 419 17.88 -10.39 -20.46
C TYR A 419 17.72 -11.83 -19.95
N GLN A 420 17.78 -12.78 -20.88
CA GLN A 420 18.02 -14.18 -20.55
C GLN A 420 19.53 -14.49 -20.66
N LYS A 421 20.04 -15.36 -19.80
CA LYS A 421 21.44 -15.79 -19.78
C LYS A 421 21.53 -17.30 -19.83
N ASN A 422 22.31 -17.84 -20.77
CA ASN A 422 22.62 -19.25 -20.83
C ASN A 422 23.61 -19.62 -19.72
N LEU A 423 23.30 -20.63 -18.90
CA LEU A 423 24.14 -20.98 -17.77
C LEU A 423 25.45 -21.68 -18.16
N LYS A 424 25.48 -22.37 -19.31
CA LYS A 424 26.66 -23.07 -19.83
C LYS A 424 27.60 -22.12 -20.56
N TYR A 425 27.10 -21.41 -21.56
CA TYR A 425 27.91 -20.56 -22.45
C TYR A 425 28.01 -19.10 -21.99
N LYS A 426 27.29 -18.73 -20.92
CA LYS A 426 27.22 -17.37 -20.37
C LYS A 426 26.74 -16.28 -21.35
N THR A 427 26.24 -16.67 -22.52
CA THR A 427 25.67 -15.76 -23.51
C THR A 427 24.41 -15.10 -22.96
N LYS A 428 24.24 -13.80 -23.25
CA LYS A 428 23.06 -13.02 -22.89
C LYS A 428 22.24 -12.70 -24.15
N ARG A 429 20.92 -12.76 -24.04
CA ARG A 429 19.98 -12.33 -25.09
C ARG A 429 18.96 -11.37 -24.49
N GLU A 430 18.64 -10.30 -25.21
CA GLU A 430 17.66 -9.31 -24.78
C GLU A 430 16.27 -9.93 -24.64
N VAL A 431 15.50 -9.39 -23.71
CA VAL A 431 14.10 -9.76 -23.47
C VAL A 431 13.25 -8.50 -23.48
N ARG A 432 12.03 -8.59 -24.04
CA ARG A 432 11.05 -7.52 -24.02
C ARG A 432 9.70 -8.04 -23.56
N ARG A 433 9.04 -7.25 -22.72
CA ARG A 433 7.64 -7.44 -22.32
C ARG A 433 6.81 -6.40 -23.04
N ARG A 434 5.81 -6.81 -23.82
CA ARG A 434 4.91 -5.93 -24.60
C ARG A 434 3.45 -6.39 -24.52
N PRO A 435 2.48 -5.47 -24.47
CA PRO A 435 1.06 -5.84 -24.49
C PRO A 435 0.60 -6.20 -25.90
N LYS A 436 -0.42 -7.04 -26.05
CA LYS A 436 -1.11 -7.20 -27.33
C LYS A 436 -1.96 -5.96 -27.63
N PHE A 437 -1.82 -5.43 -28.85
CA PHE A 437 -2.54 -4.26 -29.29
C PHE A 437 -4.05 -4.51 -29.38
N VAL A 438 -4.85 -3.57 -28.89
CA VAL A 438 -6.32 -3.58 -28.98
C VAL A 438 -6.81 -2.24 -29.49
N SER A 439 -7.26 -2.13 -30.74
CA SER A 439 -7.75 -0.86 -31.27
C SER A 439 -9.04 -0.38 -30.58
N SER A 440 -9.32 0.92 -30.69
CA SER A 440 -10.59 1.52 -30.26
C SER A 440 -11.81 0.78 -30.85
N LYS A 441 -11.74 0.44 -32.15
CA LYS A 441 -12.77 -0.38 -32.84
C LYS A 441 -12.90 -1.80 -32.29
N ALA A 442 -11.79 -2.42 -31.87
CA ALA A 442 -11.82 -3.74 -31.25
C ALA A 442 -12.41 -3.71 -29.84
N VAL A 443 -12.19 -2.63 -29.09
CA VAL A 443 -12.84 -2.38 -27.79
C VAL A 443 -14.36 -2.33 -27.98
N ASP A 444 -14.85 -1.52 -28.92
CA ASP A 444 -16.29 -1.40 -29.21
C ASP A 444 -16.90 -2.72 -29.66
N SER A 445 -16.17 -3.49 -30.48
CA SER A 445 -16.62 -4.81 -30.96
C SER A 445 -16.71 -5.83 -29.83
N LYS A 446 -15.73 -5.86 -28.92
CA LYS A 446 -15.75 -6.72 -27.72
C LYS A 446 -16.87 -6.32 -26.76
N MET A 447 -17.13 -5.02 -26.60
CA MET A 447 -18.25 -4.51 -25.81
C MET A 447 -19.61 -4.94 -26.40
N LYS A 448 -19.79 -4.83 -27.72
CA LYS A 448 -21.03 -5.26 -28.40
C LYS A 448 -21.23 -6.77 -28.34
N ARG A 449 -20.14 -7.56 -28.45
CA ARG A 449 -20.17 -9.02 -28.28
C ARG A 449 -20.50 -9.42 -26.85
N ASP A 450 -19.92 -8.78 -25.83
CA ASP A 450 -20.26 -9.05 -24.42
C ASP A 450 -21.75 -8.83 -24.14
N SER A 451 -22.35 -7.77 -24.69
CA SER A 451 -23.81 -7.51 -24.55
C SER A 451 -24.70 -8.50 -25.32
N SER A 452 -24.15 -9.23 -26.31
CA SER A 452 -24.89 -10.22 -27.12
C SER A 452 -24.59 -11.67 -26.73
N GLU A 453 -23.39 -11.97 -26.20
CA GLU A 453 -22.98 -13.23 -25.58
C GLU A 453 -23.63 -13.43 -24.20
N THR A 454 -24.20 -12.39 -23.58
CA THR A 454 -25.14 -12.55 -22.45
C THR A 454 -26.35 -13.45 -22.81
N GLN A 455 -26.58 -13.74 -24.10
CA GLN A 455 -27.61 -14.68 -24.56
C GLN A 455 -27.08 -16.00 -25.13
N SER A 456 -25.77 -16.24 -25.30
CA SER A 456 -25.32 -17.55 -25.80
C SER A 456 -23.86 -17.90 -25.49
N SER A 457 -23.69 -19.05 -24.81
CA SER A 457 -22.54 -19.98 -24.82
C SER A 457 -21.28 -19.63 -24.00
N ASN A 458 -21.44 -19.47 -22.68
CA ASN A 458 -20.61 -20.09 -21.63
C ASN A 458 -21.10 -19.62 -20.24
N ALA A 459 -22.39 -19.84 -19.96
CA ALA A 459 -22.97 -19.52 -18.67
C ALA A 459 -22.34 -20.39 -17.59
N VAL A 460 -21.54 -19.78 -16.70
CA VAL A 460 -21.34 -20.35 -15.37
C VAL A 460 -22.74 -20.44 -14.76
N SER A 461 -23.23 -21.67 -14.56
CA SER A 461 -24.50 -21.91 -13.90
C SER A 461 -24.42 -21.29 -12.51
N VAL A 462 -25.13 -20.18 -12.30
CA VAL A 462 -25.40 -19.71 -10.94
C VAL A 462 -26.12 -20.84 -10.19
N PRO A 463 -25.95 -20.96 -8.87
CA PRO A 463 -26.54 -22.06 -8.13
C PRO A 463 -28.05 -22.13 -8.35
N SER A 464 -28.60 -23.35 -8.48
CA SER A 464 -30.03 -23.57 -8.74
C SER A 464 -30.94 -23.00 -7.66
N HIS A 465 -30.44 -22.86 -6.43
CA HIS A 465 -31.16 -22.27 -5.31
C HIS A 465 -31.21 -20.73 -5.35
N TRP A 466 -30.49 -20.08 -6.26
CA TRP A 466 -30.59 -18.64 -6.46
C TRP A 466 -31.91 -18.27 -7.12
N ASP A 467 -32.43 -17.11 -6.73
CA ASP A 467 -33.55 -16.47 -7.40
C ASP A 467 -33.05 -15.94 -8.75
N GLN A 468 -33.42 -16.66 -9.82
CA GLN A 468 -33.03 -16.37 -11.19
C GLN A 468 -33.66 -15.08 -11.72
N GLY A 469 -34.80 -14.64 -11.16
CA GLY A 469 -35.46 -13.37 -11.50
C GLY A 469 -34.82 -12.15 -10.82
N ALA A 470 -33.83 -12.39 -9.97
CA ALA A 470 -33.22 -11.40 -9.09
C ALA A 470 -31.69 -11.35 -9.25
N LEU A 471 -31.18 -11.60 -10.46
CA LEU A 471 -29.76 -11.55 -10.80
C LEU A 471 -29.39 -10.17 -11.36
N PRO A 472 -28.79 -9.28 -10.56
CA PRO A 472 -28.19 -8.06 -11.11
C PRO A 472 -26.99 -8.40 -12.01
N GLU A 473 -26.90 -7.78 -13.18
CA GLU A 473 -25.84 -8.06 -14.16
C GLU A 473 -24.43 -7.68 -13.65
N PHE A 474 -24.32 -6.63 -12.81
CA PHE A 474 -23.05 -6.07 -12.32
C PHE A 474 -23.08 -5.58 -10.84
N ARG A 475 -24.01 -6.07 -10.01
CA ARG A 475 -24.12 -5.74 -8.57
C ARG A 475 -24.35 -6.98 -7.72
N TYR A 476 -24.55 -6.79 -6.42
CA TYR A 476 -25.19 -7.78 -5.55
C TYR A 476 -26.67 -7.46 -5.27
N LYS A 477 -27.46 -8.48 -4.93
CA LYS A 477 -28.80 -8.33 -4.36
C LYS A 477 -28.91 -9.18 -3.08
N LEU A 478 -29.57 -8.64 -2.06
CA LEU A 478 -29.90 -9.38 -0.84
C LEU A 478 -31.28 -10.00 -0.99
N ILE A 479 -31.37 -11.31 -0.84
CA ILE A 479 -32.61 -12.07 -0.88
C ILE A 479 -32.88 -12.58 0.52
N GLU A 480 -33.93 -12.08 1.16
CA GLU A 480 -34.35 -12.57 2.47
C GLU A 480 -34.87 -13.99 2.34
N LEU A 481 -34.31 -14.90 3.14
CA LEU A 481 -34.70 -16.31 3.14
C LEU A 481 -35.95 -16.52 4.00
N SER A 482 -36.87 -17.35 3.52
CA SER A 482 -38.00 -17.80 4.33
C SER A 482 -37.49 -18.64 5.51
N LYS A 483 -38.00 -18.37 6.72
CA LYS A 483 -37.66 -19.14 7.94
C LYS A 483 -38.02 -20.63 7.83
N SER A 484 -38.98 -20.98 6.97
CA SER A 484 -39.37 -22.38 6.71
C SER A 484 -38.49 -23.08 5.67
N SER A 485 -37.61 -22.35 4.98
CA SER A 485 -36.73 -22.94 3.96
C SER A 485 -35.63 -23.78 4.59
N GLY A 486 -35.27 -24.91 3.98
CA GLY A 486 -34.15 -25.74 4.42
C GLY A 486 -32.81 -24.97 4.40
N GLU A 487 -32.66 -23.99 3.50
CA GLU A 487 -31.49 -23.11 3.44
C GLU A 487 -31.38 -22.21 4.69
N PHE A 488 -32.47 -21.57 5.11
CA PHE A 488 -32.49 -20.78 6.35
C PHE A 488 -32.14 -21.65 7.56
N GLN A 489 -32.81 -22.81 7.70
CA GLN A 489 -32.61 -23.72 8.82
C GLN A 489 -31.17 -24.26 8.88
N HIS A 490 -30.56 -24.50 7.71
CA HIS A 490 -29.16 -24.89 7.62
C HIS A 490 -28.24 -23.80 8.17
N VAL A 491 -28.35 -22.57 7.66
CA VAL A 491 -27.49 -21.44 8.06
C VAL A 491 -27.72 -21.07 9.54
N GLU A 492 -28.97 -21.06 9.99
CA GLU A 492 -29.32 -20.85 11.40
C GLU A 492 -28.72 -21.96 12.28
N GLY A 493 -28.80 -23.22 11.86
CA GLY A 493 -28.19 -24.34 12.55
C GLY A 493 -26.68 -24.18 12.69
N LEU A 494 -25.96 -23.77 11.62
CA LEU A 494 -24.53 -23.50 11.68
C LEU A 494 -24.18 -22.45 12.74
N PHE A 495 -24.97 -21.37 12.80
CA PHE A 495 -24.81 -20.24 13.73
C PHE A 495 -25.13 -20.64 15.18
N LYS A 496 -26.26 -21.31 15.41
CA LYS A 496 -26.77 -21.72 16.73
C LYS A 496 -25.88 -22.73 17.45
N ARG A 497 -25.00 -23.45 16.74
CA ARG A 497 -24.02 -24.38 17.36
C ARG A 497 -23.18 -23.73 18.46
N THR A 498 -22.83 -22.44 18.30
CA THR A 498 -22.04 -21.70 19.30
C THR A 498 -22.75 -20.44 19.81
N MET A 499 -23.92 -20.11 19.27
CA MET A 499 -24.73 -18.93 19.62
C MET A 499 -26.16 -19.35 19.99
N ALA A 500 -26.31 -20.38 20.82
CA ALA A 500 -27.62 -20.98 21.13
C ALA A 500 -28.64 -19.98 21.71
N ALA A 501 -28.17 -19.05 22.55
CA ALA A 501 -29.00 -18.04 23.22
C ALA A 501 -29.38 -16.85 22.32
N ALA A 502 -28.71 -16.64 21.20
CA ALA A 502 -28.97 -15.51 20.31
C ALA A 502 -30.26 -15.73 19.50
N THR A 503 -30.98 -14.66 19.21
CA THR A 503 -32.21 -14.73 18.40
C THR A 503 -31.96 -14.20 17.00
N VAL A 504 -32.14 -15.04 15.98
CA VAL A 504 -31.97 -14.66 14.57
C VAL A 504 -33.24 -13.94 14.07
N HIS A 505 -33.07 -12.72 13.58
CA HIS A 505 -34.16 -11.93 13.00
C HIS A 505 -34.44 -12.35 11.56
N LYS A 506 -33.39 -12.32 10.73
CA LYS A 506 -33.42 -12.69 9.32
C LYS A 506 -32.05 -13.18 8.86
N ILE A 507 -32.08 -13.99 7.81
CA ILE A 507 -30.91 -14.42 7.05
C ILE A 507 -31.14 -14.00 5.61
N GLN A 508 -30.18 -13.28 5.04
CA GLN A 508 -30.26 -12.81 3.67
C GLN A 508 -29.17 -13.49 2.84
N ARG A 509 -29.54 -14.13 1.73
CA ARG A 509 -28.60 -14.62 0.73
C ARG A 509 -28.10 -13.47 -0.11
N ILE A 510 -26.79 -13.42 -0.32
CA ILE A 510 -26.12 -12.45 -1.16
C ILE A 510 -26.00 -13.08 -2.55
N GLN A 511 -26.67 -12.48 -3.54
CA GLN A 511 -26.56 -12.90 -4.93
C GLN A 511 -25.69 -11.89 -5.70
N ASN A 512 -24.42 -12.22 -5.83
CA ASN A 512 -23.46 -11.47 -6.65
C ASN A 512 -22.89 -12.39 -7.75
N PRO A 513 -23.45 -12.36 -8.98
CA PRO A 513 -23.00 -13.23 -10.07
C PRO A 513 -21.53 -13.01 -10.45
N SER A 514 -21.03 -11.78 -10.39
CA SER A 514 -19.63 -11.46 -10.72
C SER A 514 -18.66 -12.09 -9.73
N LEU A 515 -18.90 -11.93 -8.42
CA LEU A 515 -18.08 -12.57 -7.39
C LEU A 515 -18.19 -14.09 -7.44
N TRP A 516 -19.37 -14.63 -7.73
CA TRP A 516 -19.57 -16.07 -7.88
C TRP A 516 -18.75 -16.64 -9.03
N LYS A 517 -18.76 -15.98 -10.21
CA LYS A 517 -17.95 -16.40 -11.37
C LYS A 517 -16.45 -16.41 -11.03
N VAL A 518 -15.97 -15.40 -10.31
CA VAL A 518 -14.57 -15.32 -9.87
C VAL A 518 -14.23 -16.43 -8.87
N PHE A 519 -15.11 -16.66 -7.88
CA PHE A 519 -14.95 -17.73 -6.88
C PHE A 519 -14.90 -19.12 -7.52
N GLN A 520 -15.82 -19.42 -8.45
CA GLN A 520 -15.85 -20.68 -9.17
C GLN A 520 -14.62 -20.86 -10.06
N TRP A 521 -14.16 -19.80 -10.73
CA TRP A 521 -12.90 -19.84 -11.48
C TRP A 521 -11.72 -20.14 -10.56
N GLN A 522 -11.63 -19.49 -9.39
CA GLN A 522 -10.56 -19.76 -8.43
C GLN A 522 -10.58 -21.21 -7.94
N LYS A 523 -11.77 -21.76 -7.70
CA LYS A 523 -11.98 -23.17 -7.32
C LYS A 523 -11.45 -24.12 -8.39
N GLU A 524 -11.77 -23.87 -9.66
CA GLU A 524 -11.25 -24.68 -10.77
C GLU A 524 -9.72 -24.57 -10.91
N GLN A 525 -9.14 -23.39 -10.69
CA GLN A 525 -7.68 -23.24 -10.73
C GLN A 525 -6.99 -24.00 -9.59
N MET A 526 -7.54 -23.96 -8.38
CA MET A 526 -7.03 -24.72 -7.25
C MET A 526 -7.17 -26.24 -7.48
N LYS A 527 -8.29 -26.68 -8.05
CA LYS A 527 -8.53 -28.07 -8.44
C LYS A 527 -7.48 -28.57 -9.45
N LYS A 528 -7.23 -27.79 -10.51
CA LYS A 528 -6.20 -28.12 -11.51
C LYS A 528 -4.80 -28.20 -10.90
N LYS A 529 -4.45 -27.26 -10.01
CA LYS A 529 -3.16 -27.26 -9.31
C LYS A 529 -2.99 -28.47 -8.38
N ASN A 530 -4.09 -28.99 -7.82
CA ASN A 530 -4.10 -30.17 -6.96
C ASN A 530 -4.34 -31.47 -7.76
N GLY A 531 -3.91 -31.54 -9.02
CA GLY A 531 -4.01 -32.77 -9.82
C GLY A 531 -5.43 -33.21 -10.16
N GLY A 532 -6.42 -32.31 -10.06
CA GLY A 532 -7.83 -32.58 -10.31
C GLY A 532 -8.66 -32.91 -9.06
N GLU A 533 -8.04 -33.00 -7.89
CA GLU A 533 -8.73 -33.28 -6.62
C GLU A 533 -9.63 -32.12 -6.18
N SER A 534 -10.74 -32.44 -5.51
CA SER A 534 -11.66 -31.40 -5.01
C SER A 534 -10.98 -30.52 -3.96
N VAL A 535 -11.19 -29.22 -4.09
CA VAL A 535 -10.70 -28.21 -3.15
C VAL A 535 -11.56 -28.22 -1.88
N ASP A 536 -10.93 -28.27 -0.71
CA ASP A 536 -11.63 -28.13 0.57
C ASP A 536 -12.27 -26.74 0.67
N GLU A 537 -13.59 -26.73 0.77
CA GLU A 537 -14.45 -25.54 0.85
C GLU A 537 -15.22 -25.58 2.17
N LYS A 538 -15.21 -24.47 2.91
CA LYS A 538 -15.89 -24.36 4.21
C LYS A 538 -16.81 -23.15 4.29
N PHE A 539 -17.90 -23.33 5.02
CA PHE A 539 -18.72 -22.24 5.54
C PHE A 539 -18.08 -21.70 6.82
N LEU A 540 -17.65 -20.45 6.79
CA LEU A 540 -17.00 -19.80 7.92
C LEU A 540 -17.61 -18.43 8.21
N PHE A 541 -17.52 -18.00 9.47
CA PHE A 541 -18.11 -16.76 9.97
C PHE A 541 -17.12 -15.60 9.94
N HIS A 542 -17.61 -14.41 9.59
CA HIS A 542 -16.84 -13.17 9.66
C HIS A 542 -17.68 -12.06 10.31
N GLY A 543 -17.17 -11.51 11.42
CA GLY A 543 -17.78 -10.38 12.13
C GLY A 543 -17.16 -9.07 11.68
N THR A 544 -18.01 -8.08 11.40
CA THR A 544 -17.59 -6.76 10.91
C THR A 544 -18.60 -5.69 11.32
N GLU A 545 -18.22 -4.44 11.18
CA GLU A 545 -19.11 -3.29 11.36
C GLU A 545 -20.10 -3.16 10.18
N GLN A 546 -21.32 -2.69 10.48
CA GLN A 546 -22.39 -2.50 9.49
C GLN A 546 -22.03 -1.52 8.36
N SER A 547 -21.11 -0.58 8.62
CA SER A 547 -20.59 0.37 7.63
C SER A 547 -19.85 -0.29 6.46
N LEU A 548 -19.37 -1.53 6.64
CA LEU A 548 -18.60 -2.27 5.64
C LEU A 548 -19.44 -3.24 4.81
N LEU A 549 -20.73 -3.39 5.11
CA LEU A 549 -21.63 -4.36 4.45
C LEU A 549 -21.64 -4.18 2.93
N ASP A 550 -21.93 -2.96 2.45
CA ASP A 550 -22.00 -2.68 1.01
C ASP A 550 -20.67 -2.96 0.31
N ALA A 551 -19.56 -2.63 0.96
CA ALA A 551 -18.23 -2.86 0.40
C ALA A 551 -17.95 -4.37 0.25
N ILE A 552 -18.27 -5.18 1.27
CA ILE A 552 -18.03 -6.62 1.25
C ILE A 552 -18.93 -7.32 0.23
N CYS A 553 -20.23 -7.01 0.20
CA CYS A 553 -21.16 -7.65 -0.72
C CYS A 553 -20.87 -7.33 -2.20
N GLU A 554 -20.39 -6.12 -2.50
CA GLU A 554 -20.08 -5.69 -3.87
C GLU A 554 -18.66 -6.09 -4.30
N GLN A 555 -17.66 -5.88 -3.43
CA GLN A 555 -16.22 -5.96 -3.79
C GLN A 555 -15.48 -7.15 -3.18
N ASN A 556 -16.18 -7.97 -2.39
CA ASN A 556 -15.63 -9.08 -1.61
C ASN A 556 -14.84 -8.62 -0.37
N PHE A 557 -14.41 -9.57 0.46
CA PHE A 557 -13.61 -9.29 1.66
C PHE A 557 -12.20 -8.83 1.28
N ASP A 558 -11.79 -7.66 1.77
CA ASP A 558 -10.44 -7.13 1.63
C ASP A 558 -9.90 -6.76 3.00
N TRP A 559 -8.95 -7.54 3.51
CA TRP A 559 -8.34 -7.31 4.83
C TRP A 559 -7.67 -5.94 4.97
N ARG A 560 -7.33 -5.28 3.85
CA ARG A 560 -6.79 -3.91 3.83
C ARG A 560 -7.86 -2.86 4.14
N ILE A 561 -9.14 -3.21 3.98
CA ILE A 561 -10.30 -2.34 4.19
C ILE A 561 -11.09 -2.77 5.45
N CYS A 562 -11.24 -4.07 5.69
CA CYS A 562 -12.03 -4.65 6.78
C CYS A 562 -11.37 -4.58 8.17
N GLY A 563 -10.22 -3.92 8.29
CA GLY A 563 -9.49 -3.77 9.56
C GLY A 563 -8.63 -4.99 9.90
N VAL A 564 -7.47 -4.75 10.52
CA VAL A 564 -6.54 -5.81 10.96
C VAL A 564 -6.90 -6.23 12.38
N HIS A 565 -8.00 -6.96 12.54
CA HIS A 565 -8.41 -7.52 13.83
C HIS A 565 -7.60 -8.77 14.16
N GLY A 566 -6.36 -8.56 14.60
CA GLY A 566 -5.40 -9.63 14.90
C GLY A 566 -4.65 -10.06 13.65
N SER A 567 -3.33 -9.94 13.66
CA SER A 567 -2.45 -10.42 12.60
C SER A 567 -1.65 -11.65 13.04
N LEU A 568 -2.09 -12.38 14.08
CA LEU A 568 -1.27 -13.44 14.71
C LEU A 568 -0.91 -14.57 13.75
N TYR A 569 -1.78 -14.90 12.80
CA TYR A 569 -1.61 -16.02 11.88
C TYR A 569 -1.38 -15.59 10.42
N GLY A 570 -1.13 -14.29 10.19
CA GLY A 570 -0.85 -13.70 8.89
C GLY A 570 -1.60 -12.40 8.64
N LYS A 571 -1.20 -11.68 7.59
CA LYS A 571 -1.86 -10.47 7.07
C LYS A 571 -2.82 -10.85 5.96
N GLY A 572 -4.00 -11.35 6.35
CA GLY A 572 -5.06 -11.77 5.43
C GLY A 572 -6.45 -11.58 6.05
N SER A 573 -7.49 -12.03 5.35
CA SER A 573 -8.87 -12.01 5.83
C SER A 573 -9.11 -13.17 6.79
N TYR A 574 -9.59 -12.87 8.00
CA TYR A 574 -9.80 -13.86 9.06
C TYR A 574 -11.24 -14.38 9.05
N PHE A 575 -11.39 -15.70 9.11
CA PHE A 575 -12.67 -16.38 9.19
C PHE A 575 -12.65 -17.39 10.33
N ALA A 576 -13.72 -17.42 11.12
CA ALA A 576 -13.84 -18.34 12.23
C ALA A 576 -14.76 -19.52 11.89
N ARG A 577 -14.43 -20.70 12.40
CA ARG A 577 -15.34 -21.85 12.40
C ARG A 577 -16.59 -21.57 13.23
N ASP A 578 -16.41 -20.86 14.35
CA ASP A 578 -17.42 -20.67 15.39
C ASP A 578 -17.98 -19.24 15.33
N ALA A 579 -19.31 -19.11 15.28
CA ALA A 579 -19.99 -17.80 15.21
C ALA A 579 -19.72 -16.94 16.46
N SER A 580 -19.53 -17.56 17.63
CA SER A 580 -19.24 -16.88 18.89
C SER A 580 -17.89 -16.16 18.89
N TYR A 581 -16.91 -16.67 18.13
CA TYR A 581 -15.64 -15.97 17.97
C TYR A 581 -15.84 -14.69 17.15
N SER A 582 -16.53 -14.81 16.01
CA SER A 582 -16.78 -13.70 15.10
C SER A 582 -17.73 -12.64 15.68
N HIS A 583 -18.64 -13.01 16.59
CA HIS A 583 -19.50 -12.10 17.35
C HIS A 583 -18.73 -10.95 18.03
N ASN A 584 -17.53 -11.22 18.57
CA ASN A 584 -16.70 -10.20 19.24
C ASN A 584 -16.28 -9.04 18.32
N TYR A 585 -16.42 -9.23 17.01
CA TYR A 585 -16.09 -8.26 15.97
C TYR A 585 -17.34 -7.62 15.33
N SER A 586 -18.55 -8.10 15.68
CA SER A 586 -19.84 -7.60 15.22
C SER A 586 -20.37 -6.43 16.08
N LYS A 587 -19.59 -5.35 16.22
CA LYS A 587 -19.93 -4.22 17.09
C LYS A 587 -21.06 -3.36 16.52
N THR A 588 -22.14 -3.16 17.29
CA THR A 588 -23.22 -2.23 16.93
C THR A 588 -23.69 -1.41 18.13
N ARG A 589 -24.34 -0.26 17.87
CA ARG A 589 -24.89 0.64 18.90
C ARG A 589 -26.40 0.44 19.09
N THR A 590 -27.04 -0.35 18.25
CA THR A 590 -28.50 -0.44 18.08
C THR A 590 -29.09 -1.72 18.67
N GLY A 591 -28.29 -2.55 19.36
CA GLY A 591 -28.72 -3.84 19.93
C GLY A 591 -28.78 -4.97 18.91
N THR A 592 -29.06 -4.68 17.65
CA THR A 592 -29.03 -5.64 16.54
C THR A 592 -27.62 -5.79 15.97
N GLN A 593 -27.13 -7.02 15.83
CA GLN A 593 -25.83 -7.37 15.30
C GLN A 593 -25.91 -8.04 13.93
N ILE A 594 -24.82 -7.93 13.17
CA ILE A 594 -24.67 -8.57 11.86
C ILE A 594 -23.48 -9.52 11.82
N LEU A 595 -23.60 -10.61 11.08
CA LEU A 595 -22.53 -11.59 10.86
C LEU A 595 -22.57 -12.08 9.42
N PHE A 596 -21.43 -12.16 8.76
CA PHE A 596 -21.33 -12.81 7.46
C PHE A 596 -21.07 -14.31 7.61
N VAL A 597 -21.67 -15.10 6.73
CA VAL A 597 -21.25 -16.47 6.43
C VAL A 597 -20.70 -16.47 5.01
N ALA A 598 -19.45 -16.90 4.86
CA ALA A 598 -18.77 -16.97 3.58
C ALA A 598 -18.44 -18.42 3.21
N ARG A 599 -18.49 -18.73 1.91
CA ARG A 599 -17.79 -19.90 1.36
C ARG A 599 -16.34 -19.53 1.20
N VAL A 600 -15.47 -20.39 1.71
CA VAL A 600 -14.03 -20.17 1.71
C VAL A 600 -13.34 -21.40 1.16
N LEU A 601 -12.57 -21.22 0.08
CA LEU A 601 -11.68 -22.23 -0.48
C LEU A 601 -10.41 -22.31 0.38
N VAL A 602 -10.48 -23.05 1.48
CA VAL A 602 -9.37 -23.17 2.44
C VAL A 602 -8.23 -24.00 1.86
N GLY A 603 -8.54 -24.96 0.97
CA GLY A 603 -7.56 -25.85 0.35
C GLY A 603 -6.66 -26.54 1.38
N GLU A 604 -5.41 -26.77 1.00
CA GLU A 604 -4.40 -27.26 1.95
C GLU A 604 -3.89 -26.10 2.81
N PHE A 605 -3.88 -26.29 4.12
CA PHE A 605 -3.53 -25.26 5.08
C PHE A 605 -2.38 -25.67 6.01
N THR A 606 -1.73 -24.67 6.60
CA THR A 606 -0.68 -24.85 7.58
C THR A 606 -0.78 -23.83 8.71
N ARG A 607 0.00 -24.00 9.78
CA ARG A 607 -0.02 -23.06 10.91
C ARG A 607 0.51 -21.69 10.49
N GLY A 608 -0.25 -20.64 10.76
CA GLY A 608 0.10 -19.27 10.41
C GLY A 608 1.14 -18.64 11.34
N LYS A 609 1.75 -17.55 10.87
CA LYS A 609 2.65 -16.67 11.64
C LYS A 609 2.38 -15.22 11.30
N SER A 610 2.68 -14.32 12.24
CA SER A 610 2.22 -12.92 12.13
C SER A 610 2.88 -12.09 11.03
N ASN A 611 4.07 -12.50 10.60
CA ASN A 611 4.81 -11.88 9.52
C ASN A 611 4.39 -12.38 8.12
N TYR A 612 3.55 -13.41 8.02
CA TYR A 612 3.12 -13.94 6.73
C TYR A 612 2.24 -12.95 5.98
N VAL A 613 2.61 -12.64 4.74
CA VAL A 613 1.84 -11.83 3.79
C VAL A 613 1.21 -12.68 2.68
N ARG A 614 1.56 -13.96 2.63
CA ARG A 614 1.00 -15.03 1.81
C ARG A 614 1.20 -16.36 2.53
N PRO A 615 0.52 -17.46 2.13
CA PRO A 615 0.82 -18.77 2.68
C PRO A 615 2.28 -19.16 2.44
N PRO A 616 2.92 -19.92 3.35
CA PRO A 616 4.29 -20.37 3.17
C PRO A 616 4.40 -21.50 2.12
N PRO A 617 5.61 -21.77 1.59
CA PRO A 617 5.85 -22.92 0.71
C PRO A 617 5.64 -24.26 1.44
N LYS A 618 5.35 -25.32 0.69
CA LYS A 618 5.28 -26.69 1.21
C LYS A 618 6.70 -27.27 1.38
N ASP A 619 6.85 -28.15 2.35
CA ASP A 619 8.15 -28.74 2.69
C ASP A 619 8.73 -29.50 1.47
N GLY A 620 9.98 -29.20 1.10
CA GLY A 620 10.68 -29.87 -0.01
C GLY A 620 10.46 -29.27 -1.41
N ASN A 621 9.65 -28.22 -1.59
CA ASN A 621 9.49 -27.56 -2.87
C ASN A 621 9.20 -26.03 -2.75
N ASN A 622 10.11 -25.21 -3.28
CA ASN A 622 9.96 -23.74 -3.27
C ASN A 622 8.90 -23.20 -4.25
N THR A 623 8.33 -24.02 -5.13
CA THR A 623 7.33 -23.59 -6.12
C THR A 623 5.88 -23.92 -5.73
N SER A 624 5.68 -24.79 -4.74
CA SER A 624 4.34 -25.18 -4.26
C SER A 624 4.05 -24.51 -2.92
N PHE A 625 2.92 -23.82 -2.82
CA PHE A 625 2.51 -23.08 -1.62
C PHE A 625 1.25 -23.69 -1.02
N TYR A 626 1.09 -23.56 0.30
CA TYR A 626 -0.20 -23.79 0.94
C TYR A 626 -1.25 -22.79 0.42
N ASN A 627 -2.53 -23.07 0.61
CA ASN A 627 -3.63 -22.21 0.16
C ASN A 627 -4.14 -21.26 1.25
N SER A 628 -4.00 -21.63 2.52
CA SER A 628 -4.39 -20.79 3.66
C SER A 628 -3.56 -21.07 4.91
N CYS A 629 -3.72 -20.20 5.92
CA CYS A 629 -3.09 -20.37 7.23
C CYS A 629 -4.14 -20.58 8.32
N VAL A 630 -3.79 -21.32 9.37
CA VAL A 630 -4.68 -21.63 10.51
C VAL A 630 -4.00 -21.41 11.85
N ASP A 631 -4.79 -21.31 12.91
CA ASP A 631 -4.32 -21.27 14.29
C ASP A 631 -3.75 -22.63 14.76
N SER A 632 -4.42 -23.73 14.39
CA SER A 632 -4.06 -25.11 14.71
C SER A 632 -4.26 -26.04 13.50
N LYS A 633 -3.30 -26.93 13.22
CA LYS A 633 -3.40 -27.88 12.10
C LYS A 633 -4.40 -29.01 12.37
N SER A 634 -4.51 -29.46 13.63
CA SER A 634 -5.33 -30.63 13.99
C SER A 634 -6.81 -30.29 14.16
N ASN A 635 -7.13 -29.09 14.65
CA ASN A 635 -8.49 -28.62 14.85
C ASN A 635 -8.55 -27.10 14.61
N PRO A 636 -8.54 -26.66 13.34
CA PRO A 636 -8.50 -25.25 13.01
C PRO A 636 -9.81 -24.55 13.44
N SER A 637 -9.67 -23.49 14.23
CA SER A 637 -10.78 -22.62 14.64
C SER A 637 -10.79 -21.29 13.88
N ILE A 638 -9.63 -20.89 13.35
CA ILE A 638 -9.42 -19.67 12.58
C ILE A 638 -8.72 -20.03 11.27
N PHE A 639 -9.22 -19.47 10.17
CA PHE A 639 -8.61 -19.53 8.84
C PHE A 639 -8.24 -18.11 8.38
N VAL A 640 -7.02 -17.96 7.86
CA VAL A 640 -6.50 -16.73 7.27
C VAL A 640 -6.32 -16.94 5.78
N ILE A 641 -7.06 -16.15 5.02
CA ILE A 641 -7.12 -16.21 3.55
C ILE A 641 -6.46 -14.97 2.98
N PHE A 642 -5.49 -15.18 2.08
CA PHE A 642 -4.68 -14.10 1.52
C PHE A 642 -5.22 -13.62 0.18
N GLU A 643 -5.84 -14.51 -0.61
CA GLU A 643 -6.45 -14.17 -1.89
C GLU A 643 -7.96 -13.99 -1.77
N LYS A 644 -8.44 -12.78 -2.07
CA LYS A 644 -9.89 -12.47 -1.97
C LYS A 644 -10.76 -13.33 -2.89
N HIS A 645 -10.22 -13.85 -3.99
CA HIS A 645 -10.96 -14.71 -4.91
C HIS A 645 -11.25 -16.11 -4.33
N GLN A 646 -10.59 -16.50 -3.23
CA GLN A 646 -10.89 -17.73 -2.49
C GLN A 646 -12.16 -17.61 -1.63
N ILE A 647 -12.81 -16.44 -1.60
CA ILE A 647 -13.89 -16.14 -0.68
C ILE A 647 -15.14 -15.73 -1.48
N TYR A 648 -16.30 -16.19 -1.04
CA TYR A 648 -17.58 -15.70 -1.52
C TYR A 648 -18.49 -15.36 -0.32
N PRO A 649 -18.90 -14.09 -0.12
CA PRO A 649 -19.89 -13.76 0.89
C PRO A 649 -21.24 -14.31 0.43
N GLU A 650 -21.78 -15.31 1.15
CA GLU A 650 -23.01 -15.98 0.72
C GLU A 650 -24.23 -15.59 1.55
N TYR A 651 -24.05 -15.39 2.86
CA TYR A 651 -25.15 -15.02 3.74
C TYR A 651 -24.80 -13.88 4.69
N LEU A 652 -25.80 -13.09 5.02
CA LEU A 652 -25.79 -12.09 6.08
C LEU A 652 -26.84 -12.49 7.13
N ILE A 653 -26.41 -12.69 8.37
CA ILE A 653 -27.26 -13.00 9.52
C ILE A 653 -27.44 -11.72 10.33
N GLU A 654 -28.68 -11.36 10.62
CA GLU A 654 -29.05 -10.28 11.55
C GLU A 654 -29.66 -10.89 12.81
N TYR A 655 -29.13 -10.56 13.99
CA TYR A 655 -29.49 -11.21 15.27
C TYR A 655 -29.33 -10.27 16.48
N HIS A 656 -29.76 -10.71 17.66
CA HIS A 656 -29.43 -10.09 18.95
C HIS A 656 -29.10 -11.13 20.02
#